data_AF-A0A2E8E233-F1
#
_entry.id   AF-A0A2E8E233-F1
#
_cell.length_a   1.000
_cell.length_b   1.000
_cell.length_c   1.000
_cell.angle_alpha   90.00
_cell.angle_beta   90.00
_cell.angle_gamma   90.00
#
_symmetry.space_group_name_H-M   'P 1'
#
loop_
_entity.id
_entity.type
_entity.pdbx_description
1 polymer ?
#
loop_
_entity_poly.entity_id
_entity_poly.type
_entity_poly.pdbx_seq_one_letter_code
_entity_poly.pdbx_strand_id
1 'polypeptide(L)'
;MPTQTPPTDRSIWFALALLAASSLATIACSSAETAGGAARIVTLSTRPDMVSGGDVLVQIAPPPGVSADTVTVHVDERDLTDQFRAGDDGALVGLITELGPGTSQLSVTTDGGAPIQLELRNHPVSGPVFSGPHEQPFICETDQFELPSGETLGAALDERCTVARRIDYAYRSVDDIGGPLKPLDDPMVRPDDLAQTTTLLDADVPYMVRIETGTINRAIYQIALLHDPATDPEPDPWQAPAGWNGRLIYTFGGGCVNGWYRQGVRTGGVSDDVMLRQGYAVASSTLNVFGNNCDDLLAAETMMMVKERFIEAYGAPQFTIGWGCSGGSYQNHQIADNYPGLLDGIIPGCSFPDVASGTIPFITDAKLLNRYFSETAAGKFTEEEQRAVAGFLVLNTMPNVSRNAGRIAPDEFCPDVLPKSLRYDAVTNPGGARCDVYDHAVNVYGRDPETGFARRPLDNVGVQYGLAPLNAGAITTAQFLDLNERIGGYDHDGRFVPARTVADVGALRAAYETGRVTHGGGGLATIPIIDYRAYADDVERGDVHVRYHSFSMRDRLLRANGRADNHVMLVEDNRHGLYSTASPVAQEALGQMDAWLTALAADASNDPVIEKVVRARPADLVDACWSRGEKPTKIAESQVRGGGRCEELFPSAPAPREVAGGPIGGDILKCQLTPVDLADYRVTFSTDEQARLEQIFATGVCDWSQPGVEQTEPIGTWLRFDPT
;
A
#
# COMPACT_ATOMS: atom_id res chain seq x y z
N MET A 1 30.73 1.65 58.35
CA MET A 1 29.92 0.96 59.38
C MET A 1 30.32 1.49 60.75
N PRO A 2 29.45 1.49 61.77
CA PRO A 2 27.98 1.53 61.74
C PRO A 2 27.43 2.46 62.86
N THR A 3 26.16 2.89 62.89
CA THR A 3 24.99 2.15 63.42
C THR A 3 23.82 3.15 63.37
N GLN A 4 22.68 2.92 62.70
CA GLN A 4 21.58 1.98 63.03
C GLN A 4 21.05 2.17 64.46
N THR A 5 19.77 2.32 64.81
CA THR A 5 18.45 2.11 64.16
C THR A 5 17.36 2.70 65.14
N PRO A 6 16.06 2.28 65.20
CA PRO A 6 14.83 3.03 64.92
C PRO A 6 13.95 3.14 66.22
N PRO A 7 12.60 3.01 66.27
CA PRO A 7 11.50 3.21 65.32
C PRO A 7 10.40 4.15 65.86
N THR A 8 9.36 4.43 65.08
CA THR A 8 7.98 4.34 65.57
C THR A 8 7.03 4.13 64.40
N ASP A 9 6.25 3.06 64.54
CA ASP A 9 5.31 2.51 63.59
C ASP A 9 3.89 2.74 64.14
N ARG A 10 2.94 3.10 63.27
CA ARG A 10 1.51 2.69 63.29
C ARG A 10 0.68 3.44 62.24
N SER A 11 0.64 2.84 61.05
CA SER A 11 -0.56 2.33 60.34
C SER A 11 -1.91 3.08 60.47
N ILE A 12 -2.53 3.44 59.33
CA ILE A 12 -3.70 2.74 58.69
C ILE A 12 -4.22 3.53 57.45
N TRP A 13 -4.13 2.86 56.29
CA TRP A 13 -5.02 2.81 55.10
C TRP A 13 -5.71 4.08 54.53
N PHE A 14 -5.46 4.36 53.24
CA PHE A 14 -6.42 4.14 52.13
C PHE A 14 -5.72 4.28 50.77
N ALA A 15 -5.94 3.30 49.90
CA ALA A 15 -5.54 3.29 48.50
C ALA A 15 -6.54 4.10 47.65
N LEU A 16 -6.05 4.83 46.65
CA LEU A 16 -6.82 5.21 45.47
C LEU A 16 -5.88 5.30 44.27
N ALA A 17 -5.97 4.27 43.42
CA ALA A 17 -5.46 4.26 42.06
C ALA A 17 -6.40 5.08 41.18
N LEU A 18 -5.85 5.95 40.34
CA LEU A 18 -6.57 6.70 39.32
C LEU A 18 -6.23 6.10 37.95
N LEU A 19 -7.26 5.54 37.32
CA LEU A 19 -7.25 4.99 35.97
C LEU A 19 -6.96 6.09 34.94
N ALA A 20 -5.99 5.85 34.06
CA ALA A 20 -5.93 6.46 32.74
C ALA A 20 -6.18 5.34 31.72
N ALA A 21 -7.27 5.47 30.97
CA ALA A 21 -7.74 4.48 30.02
C ALA A 21 -6.89 4.54 28.74
N SER A 22 -6.17 3.45 28.48
CA SER A 22 -5.50 3.17 27.21
C SER A 22 -6.50 2.47 26.28
N SER A 23 -6.86 3.10 25.16
CA SER A 23 -7.67 2.50 24.10
C SER A 23 -6.81 1.59 23.22
N LEU A 24 -6.94 0.27 23.41
CA LEU A 24 -6.37 -0.78 22.56
C LEU A 24 -7.21 -0.94 21.28
N ALA A 25 -6.61 -0.68 20.12
CA ALA A 25 -7.18 -1.06 18.83
C ALA A 25 -6.77 -2.51 18.50
N THR A 26 -7.64 -3.45 18.85
CA THR A 26 -7.67 -4.79 18.26
C THR A 26 -8.31 -4.70 16.88
N ILE A 27 -7.89 -5.55 15.93
CA ILE A 27 -8.74 -5.90 14.78
C ILE A 27 -9.93 -6.66 15.36
N ALA A 28 -10.93 -5.91 15.80
CA ALA A 28 -12.25 -6.43 15.96
C ALA A 28 -12.88 -6.35 14.57
N CYS A 29 -13.16 -7.51 13.95
CA CYS A 29 -14.53 -7.69 13.43
C CYS A 29 -15.42 -7.03 14.47
N SER A 30 -16.20 -6.00 14.14
CA SER A 30 -17.04 -5.31 15.13
C SER A 30 -18.08 -6.27 15.69
N SER A 31 -17.65 -7.16 16.57
CA SER A 31 -18.45 -8.01 17.40
C SER A 31 -18.96 -7.12 18.50
N ALA A 32 -20.27 -6.97 18.57
CA ALA A 32 -20.90 -6.62 19.83
C ALA A 32 -20.59 -7.76 20.82
N GLU A 33 -19.47 -7.69 21.52
CA GLU A 33 -19.17 -8.58 22.64
C GLU A 33 -20.02 -8.15 23.85
N THR A 34 -21.27 -8.61 23.87
CA THR A 34 -22.05 -8.64 25.11
C THR A 34 -21.67 -9.88 25.90
N ALA A 35 -21.26 -9.68 27.15
CA ALA A 35 -20.86 -10.73 28.08
C ALA A 35 -21.90 -11.86 28.16
N GLY A 36 -21.46 -13.08 27.84
CA GLY A 36 -21.99 -14.37 28.30
C GLY A 36 -23.50 -14.62 28.15
N GLY A 37 -23.95 -14.98 26.94
CA GLY A 37 -25.27 -15.58 26.71
C GLY A 37 -26.02 -15.13 25.45
N ALA A 38 -25.50 -14.15 24.72
CA ALA A 38 -26.12 -13.58 23.51
C ALA A 38 -25.48 -14.14 22.23
N ALA A 39 -26.21 -14.18 21.11
CA ALA A 39 -25.68 -14.54 19.80
C ALA A 39 -24.61 -13.53 19.35
N ARG A 40 -23.58 -14.01 18.64
CA ARG A 40 -22.55 -13.14 18.06
C ARG A 40 -22.86 -12.92 16.58
N ILE A 41 -22.90 -11.65 16.16
CA ILE A 41 -23.09 -11.25 14.76
C ILE A 41 -21.75 -10.73 14.23
N VAL A 42 -21.35 -11.20 13.05
CA VAL A 42 -20.14 -10.75 12.34
C VAL A 42 -20.49 -10.54 10.87
N THR A 43 -20.18 -9.37 10.32
CA THR A 43 -20.19 -9.17 8.87
C THR A 43 -18.91 -9.75 8.28
N LEU A 44 -19.05 -10.69 7.34
CA LEU A 44 -17.95 -11.42 6.72
C LEU A 44 -17.36 -10.68 5.51
N SER A 45 -18.21 -10.01 4.70
CA SER A 45 -17.75 -9.39 3.45
C SER A 45 -17.04 -8.05 3.66
N THR A 46 -17.49 -7.27 4.64
CA THR A 46 -16.88 -5.98 4.98
C THR A 46 -17.22 -5.57 6.41
N ARG A 47 -16.73 -4.43 6.86
CA ARG A 47 -17.16 -3.83 8.13
C ARG A 47 -18.61 -3.37 8.04
N PRO A 48 -19.40 -3.48 9.13
CA PRO A 48 -20.83 -3.17 9.08
C PRO A 48 -21.13 -1.71 8.70
N ASP A 49 -20.20 -0.79 8.96
CA ASP A 49 -20.31 0.63 8.67
C ASP A 49 -19.77 1.04 7.28
N MET A 50 -19.40 0.05 6.46
CA MET A 50 -18.75 0.23 5.14
C MET A 50 -19.32 -0.70 4.06
N VAL A 51 -20.57 -1.14 4.23
CA VAL A 51 -21.28 -1.95 3.24
C VAL A 51 -21.39 -1.18 1.91
N SER A 52 -21.12 -1.83 0.78
CA SER A 52 -21.20 -1.20 -0.53
C SER A 52 -22.01 -2.03 -1.52
N GLY A 53 -22.79 -1.35 -2.36
CA GLY A 53 -23.54 -2.01 -3.43
C GLY A 53 -24.82 -2.73 -3.00
N GLY A 54 -25.20 -2.66 -1.73
CA GLY A 54 -26.50 -3.13 -1.24
C GLY A 54 -26.50 -4.54 -0.67
N ASP A 55 -25.37 -5.23 -0.67
CA ASP A 55 -25.27 -6.62 -0.24
C ASP A 55 -24.26 -6.73 0.93
N VAL A 56 -24.46 -7.69 1.83
CA VAL A 56 -23.50 -8.00 2.89
C VAL A 56 -23.64 -9.46 3.34
N LEU A 57 -22.52 -10.18 3.41
CA LEU A 57 -22.49 -11.54 3.94
C LEU A 57 -22.34 -11.49 5.47
N VAL A 58 -23.22 -12.18 6.19
CA VAL A 58 -23.27 -12.14 7.67
C VAL A 58 -23.20 -13.54 8.25
N GLN A 59 -22.39 -13.71 9.29
CA GLN A 59 -22.38 -14.87 10.16
C GLN A 59 -23.05 -14.54 11.50
N ILE A 60 -23.89 -15.47 11.97
CA ILE A 60 -24.53 -15.43 13.28
C ILE A 60 -24.16 -16.71 14.01
N ALA A 61 -23.44 -16.60 15.12
CA ALA A 61 -23.18 -17.71 16.02
C ALA A 61 -24.18 -17.68 17.19
N PRO A 62 -25.12 -18.64 17.28
CA PRO A 62 -26.06 -18.70 18.39
C PRO A 62 -25.34 -18.94 19.73
N PRO A 63 -25.95 -18.58 20.88
CA PRO A 63 -25.42 -18.93 22.18
C PRO A 63 -25.28 -20.46 22.33
N PRO A 64 -24.32 -20.96 23.12
CA PRO A 64 -24.19 -22.38 23.39
C PRO A 64 -25.51 -23.00 23.90
N GLY A 65 -25.98 -24.06 23.21
CA GLY A 65 -27.21 -24.77 23.57
C GLY A 65 -28.50 -24.22 22.93
N VAL A 66 -28.42 -23.14 22.16
CA VAL A 66 -29.53 -22.64 21.33
C VAL A 66 -29.48 -23.31 19.96
N SER A 67 -30.62 -23.82 19.48
CA SER A 67 -30.71 -24.39 18.14
C SER A 67 -30.72 -23.28 17.09
N ALA A 68 -29.96 -23.46 15.99
CA ALA A 68 -29.95 -22.54 14.86
C ALA A 68 -31.36 -22.33 14.27
N ASP A 69 -32.22 -23.36 14.31
CA ASP A 69 -33.61 -23.30 13.82
C ASP A 69 -34.52 -22.33 14.60
N THR A 70 -34.07 -21.85 15.76
CA THR A 70 -34.81 -20.90 16.62
C THR A 70 -34.35 -19.45 16.42
N VAL A 71 -33.37 -19.23 15.54
CA VAL A 71 -32.86 -17.90 15.24
C VAL A 71 -33.76 -17.27 14.19
N THR A 72 -34.23 -16.06 14.47
CA THR A 72 -34.95 -15.22 13.51
C THR A 72 -34.12 -13.98 13.19
N VAL A 73 -34.09 -13.60 11.92
CA VAL A 73 -33.24 -12.52 11.42
C VAL A 73 -34.08 -11.52 10.65
N HIS A 74 -34.04 -10.26 11.07
CA HIS A 74 -34.73 -9.17 10.40
C HIS A 74 -33.74 -8.07 10.01
N VAL A 75 -33.98 -7.43 8.87
CA VAL A 75 -33.34 -6.17 8.51
C VAL A 75 -34.44 -5.13 8.36
N ASP A 76 -34.44 -4.15 9.27
CA ASP A 76 -35.56 -3.25 9.48
C ASP A 76 -36.85 -4.08 9.67
N GLU A 77 -37.83 -3.95 8.76
CA GLU A 77 -39.09 -4.69 8.80
C GLU A 77 -39.09 -5.98 7.93
N ARG A 78 -37.98 -6.29 7.24
CA ARG A 78 -37.87 -7.46 6.35
C ARG A 78 -37.40 -8.69 7.15
N ASP A 79 -38.21 -9.74 7.19
CA ASP A 79 -37.80 -11.05 7.69
C ASP A 79 -36.92 -11.75 6.64
N LEU A 80 -35.66 -12.02 7.00
CA LEU A 80 -34.65 -12.67 6.17
C LEU A 80 -34.23 -14.03 6.74
N THR A 81 -34.96 -14.59 7.70
CA THR A 81 -34.61 -15.82 8.41
C THR A 81 -34.26 -16.97 7.45
N ASP A 82 -35.07 -17.16 6.41
CA ASP A 82 -34.89 -18.23 5.42
C ASP A 82 -33.67 -18.04 4.49
N GLN A 83 -32.99 -16.89 4.55
CA GLN A 83 -31.76 -16.61 3.79
C GLN A 83 -30.50 -17.11 4.51
N PHE A 84 -30.61 -17.51 5.78
CA PHE A 84 -29.49 -17.97 6.59
C PHE A 84 -29.43 -19.51 6.57
N ARG A 85 -28.25 -20.05 6.24
CA ARG A 85 -27.97 -21.49 6.20
C ARG A 85 -27.05 -21.86 7.35
N ALA A 86 -27.38 -22.94 8.07
CA ALA A 86 -26.51 -23.45 9.13
C ALA A 86 -25.29 -24.18 8.54
N GLY A 87 -24.10 -23.84 9.04
CA GLY A 87 -22.87 -24.61 8.82
C GLY A 87 -22.74 -25.77 9.80
N ASP A 88 -21.70 -26.60 9.61
CA ASP A 88 -21.45 -27.78 10.45
C ASP A 88 -21.14 -27.44 11.91
N ASP A 89 -20.68 -26.23 12.18
CA ASP A 89 -20.40 -25.69 13.52
C ASP A 89 -21.64 -25.09 14.21
N GLY A 90 -22.79 -25.10 13.54
CA GLY A 90 -24.05 -24.52 14.03
C GLY A 90 -24.14 -22.99 13.87
N ALA A 91 -23.13 -22.34 13.28
CA ALA A 91 -23.23 -20.94 12.90
C ALA A 91 -24.10 -20.80 11.65
N LEU A 92 -24.87 -19.72 11.59
CA LEU A 92 -25.72 -19.38 10.45
C LEU A 92 -25.01 -18.38 9.56
N VAL A 93 -24.97 -18.61 8.25
CA VAL A 93 -24.44 -17.67 7.26
C VAL A 93 -25.53 -17.28 6.28
N GLY A 94 -25.73 -15.97 6.09
CA GLY A 94 -26.75 -15.40 5.21
C GLY A 94 -26.19 -14.25 4.39
N LEU A 95 -26.55 -14.20 3.10
CA LEU A 95 -26.28 -13.05 2.24
C LEU A 95 -27.50 -12.12 2.28
N ILE A 96 -27.36 -10.99 2.95
CA ILE A 96 -28.39 -9.95 2.98
C ILE A 96 -28.25 -9.14 1.69
N THR A 97 -29.34 -8.96 0.96
CA THR A 97 -29.36 -8.18 -0.29
C THR A 97 -30.37 -7.02 -0.24
N GLU A 98 -30.27 -6.16 -1.25
CA GLU A 98 -31.18 -5.02 -1.46
C GLU A 98 -31.22 -4.04 -0.28
N LEU A 99 -30.09 -3.82 0.38
CA LEU A 99 -29.96 -2.74 1.36
C LEU A 99 -30.09 -1.39 0.65
N GLY A 100 -30.98 -0.54 1.13
CA GLY A 100 -31.05 0.86 0.67
C GLY A 100 -29.80 1.64 1.07
N PRO A 101 -29.44 2.75 0.39
CA PRO A 101 -28.37 3.62 0.84
C PRO A 101 -28.65 4.18 2.25
N GLY A 102 -27.60 4.30 3.06
CA GLY A 102 -27.70 4.78 4.43
C GLY A 102 -27.75 3.64 5.46
N THR A 103 -28.41 3.89 6.58
CA THR A 103 -28.41 2.98 7.73
C THR A 103 -29.61 2.03 7.68
N SER A 104 -29.37 0.74 7.90
CA SER A 104 -30.36 -0.30 8.18
C SER A 104 -30.03 -1.02 9.49
N GLN A 105 -31.06 -1.50 10.18
CA GLN A 105 -30.90 -2.22 11.45
C GLN A 105 -31.04 -3.72 11.24
N LEU A 106 -29.93 -4.47 11.37
CA LEU A 106 -29.98 -5.93 11.49
C LEU A 106 -30.38 -6.29 12.92
N SER A 107 -31.38 -7.15 13.08
CA SER A 107 -31.91 -7.63 14.36
C SER A 107 -31.97 -9.15 14.35
N VAL A 108 -31.31 -9.79 15.32
CA VAL A 108 -31.25 -11.24 15.49
C VAL A 108 -31.89 -11.61 16.81
N THR A 109 -32.90 -12.48 16.78
CA THR A 109 -33.61 -12.95 17.97
C THR A 109 -33.47 -14.47 18.10
N THR A 110 -33.18 -14.94 19.31
CA THR A 110 -33.18 -16.36 19.67
C THR A 110 -34.33 -16.65 20.64
N ASP A 111 -34.80 -17.89 20.72
CA ASP A 111 -35.93 -18.27 21.59
C ASP A 111 -35.84 -17.70 23.02
N GLY A 112 -36.80 -16.85 23.37
CA GLY A 112 -36.92 -16.22 24.70
C GLY A 112 -35.89 -15.13 25.03
N GLY A 113 -34.99 -14.80 24.10
CA GLY A 113 -33.97 -13.76 24.25
C GLY A 113 -34.44 -12.38 23.78
N ALA A 114 -33.76 -11.33 24.26
CA ALA A 114 -33.90 -9.99 23.67
C ALA A 114 -33.20 -9.95 22.29
N PRO A 115 -33.71 -9.16 21.33
CA PRO A 115 -33.07 -9.01 20.03
C PRO A 115 -31.69 -8.37 20.18
N ILE A 116 -30.72 -8.90 19.43
CA ILE A 116 -29.37 -8.35 19.28
C ILE A 116 -29.34 -7.56 18.00
N GLN A 117 -28.86 -6.34 18.09
CA GLN A 117 -28.92 -5.36 17.02
C GLN A 117 -27.52 -5.01 16.52
N LEU A 118 -27.35 -5.01 15.20
CA LEU A 118 -26.16 -4.51 14.50
C LEU A 118 -26.58 -3.47 13.47
N GLU A 119 -26.05 -2.26 13.58
CA GLU A 119 -26.25 -1.22 12.57
C GLU A 119 -25.42 -1.53 11.32
N LEU A 120 -26.05 -1.52 10.15
CA LEU A 120 -25.41 -1.64 8.85
C LEU A 120 -25.49 -0.30 8.12
N ARG A 121 -24.39 0.20 7.57
CA ARG A 121 -24.37 1.41 6.73
C ARG A 121 -23.95 1.06 5.32
N ASN A 122 -24.92 1.11 4.41
CA ASN A 122 -24.72 0.85 2.99
C ASN A 122 -24.43 2.12 2.18
N HIS A 123 -23.50 1.99 1.26
CA HIS A 123 -23.03 3.03 0.35
C HIS A 123 -23.23 2.58 -1.11
N PRO A 124 -23.33 3.53 -2.06
CA PRO A 124 -23.44 3.16 -3.48
C PRO A 124 -22.25 2.31 -3.96
N VAL A 125 -22.49 1.37 -4.87
CA VAL A 125 -21.42 0.56 -5.52
C VAL A 125 -20.38 1.42 -6.24
N SER A 126 -20.73 2.66 -6.59
CA SER A 126 -19.81 3.63 -7.19
C SER A 126 -18.92 4.35 -6.19
N GLY A 127 -19.07 4.13 -4.89
CA GLY A 127 -18.47 4.96 -3.84
C GLY A 127 -19.05 6.38 -3.78
N PRO A 128 -18.47 7.24 -2.91
CA PRO A 128 -17.41 6.91 -1.95
C PRO A 128 -17.96 6.28 -0.66
N VAL A 129 -17.10 5.60 0.09
CA VAL A 129 -17.37 4.98 1.41
C VAL A 129 -16.63 5.72 2.53
N PHE A 130 -15.33 5.97 2.32
CA PHE A 130 -14.42 6.65 3.23
C PHE A 130 -13.36 7.54 2.54
N SER A 131 -13.21 7.47 1.21
CA SER A 131 -12.19 8.23 0.45
C SER A 131 -12.54 9.71 0.22
N GLY A 132 -13.80 10.07 0.48
CA GLY A 132 -14.33 11.42 0.29
C GLY A 132 -14.84 11.70 -1.11
N PRO A 133 -15.14 12.98 -1.42
CA PRO A 133 -15.72 13.35 -2.69
C PRO A 133 -14.92 12.82 -3.88
N HIS A 134 -15.64 12.30 -4.88
CA HIS A 134 -15.04 11.85 -6.13
C HIS A 134 -14.28 12.96 -6.84
N GLU A 135 -13.08 12.62 -7.32
CA GLU A 135 -12.31 13.46 -8.23
C GLU A 135 -13.13 13.78 -9.50
N GLN A 136 -13.07 15.05 -9.92
CA GLN A 136 -13.75 15.59 -11.11
C GLN A 136 -12.82 16.53 -11.89
N PRO A 137 -12.80 16.48 -13.23
CA PRO A 137 -13.55 15.57 -14.12
C PRO A 137 -13.05 14.12 -14.01
N PHE A 138 -13.74 13.14 -14.58
CA PHE A 138 -13.25 11.76 -14.58
C PHE A 138 -13.59 11.07 -15.88
N ILE A 139 -12.60 10.48 -16.54
CA ILE A 139 -12.77 9.87 -17.86
C ILE A 139 -12.97 8.36 -17.72
N CYS A 140 -14.13 7.89 -18.14
CA CYS A 140 -14.42 6.46 -18.27
C CYS A 140 -13.69 5.88 -19.49
N GLU A 141 -13.13 4.68 -19.34
CA GLU A 141 -12.33 4.01 -20.36
C GLU A 141 -12.77 2.55 -20.56
N THR A 142 -14.01 2.21 -20.19
CA THR A 142 -14.58 0.86 -20.32
C THR A 142 -14.56 0.36 -21.77
N ASP A 143 -14.74 1.25 -22.75
CA ASP A 143 -14.73 0.92 -24.18
C ASP A 143 -13.33 0.61 -24.74
N GLN A 144 -12.28 0.84 -23.94
CA GLN A 144 -10.89 0.56 -24.24
C GLN A 144 -10.30 -0.59 -23.40
N PHE A 145 -11.06 -1.10 -22.42
CA PHE A 145 -10.61 -2.21 -21.58
C PHE A 145 -10.80 -3.53 -22.33
N GLU A 146 -9.69 -4.18 -22.70
CA GLU A 146 -9.68 -5.45 -23.44
C GLU A 146 -9.97 -6.64 -22.52
N LEU A 147 -10.83 -7.54 -22.99
CA LEU A 147 -11.18 -8.80 -22.35
C LEU A 147 -10.33 -9.95 -22.92
N PRO A 148 -10.28 -11.12 -22.25
CA PRO A 148 -9.57 -12.30 -22.76
C PRO A 148 -9.99 -12.75 -24.17
N SER A 149 -11.23 -12.45 -24.59
CA SER A 149 -11.74 -12.70 -25.94
C SER A 149 -11.13 -11.81 -27.01
N GLY A 150 -10.45 -10.72 -26.65
CA GLY A 150 -9.99 -9.66 -27.54
C GLY A 150 -11.05 -8.60 -27.84
N GLU A 151 -12.27 -8.75 -27.32
CA GLU A 151 -13.30 -7.69 -27.33
C GLU A 151 -12.99 -6.63 -26.25
N THR A 152 -13.62 -5.45 -26.35
CA THR A 152 -13.61 -4.49 -25.25
C THR A 152 -14.85 -4.64 -24.37
N LEU A 153 -14.78 -4.16 -23.13
CA LEU A 153 -15.90 -4.21 -22.17
C LEU A 153 -17.12 -3.38 -22.60
N GLY A 154 -16.94 -2.48 -23.58
CA GLY A 154 -18.00 -1.65 -24.16
C GLY A 154 -18.16 -0.31 -23.47
N ALA A 155 -19.05 0.53 -24.01
CA ALA A 155 -19.27 1.88 -23.48
C ALA A 155 -19.85 1.86 -22.06
N ALA A 156 -19.45 2.84 -21.24
CA ALA A 156 -19.99 3.02 -19.90
C ALA A 156 -21.50 3.32 -19.95
N LEU A 157 -22.23 2.81 -18.97
CA LEU A 157 -23.68 2.97 -18.86
C LEU A 157 -24.07 4.33 -18.27
N ASP A 158 -23.16 4.99 -17.55
CA ASP A 158 -23.38 6.28 -16.89
C ASP A 158 -22.08 7.05 -16.62
N GLU A 159 -22.20 8.24 -16.02
CA GLU A 159 -21.08 9.11 -15.61
C GLU A 159 -20.26 8.57 -14.42
N ARG A 160 -20.73 7.49 -13.77
CA ARG A 160 -19.98 6.76 -12.74
C ARG A 160 -19.18 5.61 -13.34
N CYS A 161 -19.07 5.59 -14.66
CA CYS A 161 -18.31 4.61 -15.43
C CYS A 161 -18.78 3.17 -15.19
N THR A 162 -20.09 2.97 -14.95
CA THR A 162 -20.63 1.64 -14.66
C THR A 162 -20.74 0.77 -15.91
N VAL A 163 -20.67 -0.55 -15.72
CA VAL A 163 -20.92 -1.56 -16.76
C VAL A 163 -21.82 -2.67 -16.23
N ALA A 164 -22.45 -3.41 -17.14
CA ALA A 164 -23.05 -4.68 -16.78
C ALA A 164 -21.93 -5.69 -16.45
N ARG A 165 -22.01 -6.29 -15.26
CA ARG A 165 -21.10 -7.36 -14.85
C ARG A 165 -21.17 -8.51 -15.84
N ARG A 166 -20.01 -9.00 -16.29
CA ARG A 166 -19.84 -10.06 -17.28
C ARG A 166 -18.96 -11.17 -16.71
N ILE A 167 -19.27 -12.41 -17.08
CA ILE A 167 -18.43 -13.58 -16.80
C ILE A 167 -17.90 -14.08 -18.14
N ASP A 168 -16.58 -14.17 -18.26
CA ASP A 168 -15.89 -14.78 -19.38
C ASP A 168 -15.14 -16.03 -18.90
N TYR A 169 -14.88 -16.95 -19.83
CA TYR A 169 -14.04 -18.11 -19.58
C TYR A 169 -12.83 -18.10 -20.49
N ALA A 170 -11.71 -18.57 -19.96
CA ALA A 170 -10.49 -18.79 -20.68
C ALA A 170 -9.82 -20.08 -20.20
N TYR A 171 -8.84 -20.60 -20.93
CA TYR A 171 -8.16 -21.84 -20.56
C TYR A 171 -6.67 -21.81 -20.88
N ARG A 172 -5.92 -22.67 -20.19
CA ARG A 172 -4.52 -22.93 -20.49
C ARG A 172 -4.40 -24.04 -21.51
N SER A 173 -3.64 -23.79 -22.56
CA SER A 173 -3.35 -24.76 -23.63
C SER A 173 -2.10 -25.58 -23.31
N VAL A 174 -2.12 -26.90 -23.54
CA VAL A 174 -0.92 -27.75 -23.47
C VAL A 174 0.13 -27.39 -24.52
N ASP A 175 -0.29 -26.79 -25.63
CA ASP A 175 0.62 -26.33 -26.69
C ASP A 175 1.37 -25.03 -26.33
N ASP A 176 0.96 -24.33 -25.26
CA ASP A 176 1.52 -23.03 -24.85
C ASP A 176 1.53 -22.88 -23.33
N ILE A 177 2.22 -23.79 -22.65
CA ILE A 177 2.37 -23.76 -21.19
C ILE A 177 3.13 -22.49 -20.78
N GLY A 178 2.51 -21.67 -19.94
CA GLY A 178 3.04 -20.38 -19.50
C GLY A 178 2.77 -19.19 -20.45
N GLY A 179 2.10 -19.42 -21.59
CA GLY A 179 1.66 -18.35 -22.49
C GLY A 179 0.46 -17.55 -21.96
N PRO A 180 -0.21 -16.72 -22.79
CA PRO A 180 -1.50 -16.14 -22.42
C PRO A 180 -2.60 -17.22 -22.31
N LEU A 181 -3.67 -16.93 -21.57
CA LEU A 181 -4.87 -17.78 -21.58
C LEU A 181 -5.56 -17.66 -22.95
N LYS A 182 -6.08 -18.76 -23.47
CA LYS A 182 -6.92 -18.76 -24.68
C LYS A 182 -8.38 -18.54 -24.29
N PRO A 183 -9.15 -17.71 -25.03
CA PRO A 183 -10.57 -17.54 -24.75
C PRO A 183 -11.34 -18.85 -24.94
N LEU A 184 -12.41 -19.02 -24.16
CA LEU A 184 -13.30 -20.17 -24.23
C LEU A 184 -14.76 -19.69 -24.39
N ASP A 185 -15.23 -19.68 -25.63
CA ASP A 185 -16.54 -19.11 -25.98
C ASP A 185 -17.71 -19.93 -25.39
N ASP A 186 -17.61 -21.26 -25.41
CA ASP A 186 -18.57 -22.16 -24.76
C ASP A 186 -17.86 -22.95 -23.66
N PRO A 187 -18.05 -22.59 -22.38
CA PRO A 187 -17.36 -23.24 -21.28
C PRO A 187 -17.88 -24.66 -20.97
N MET A 188 -18.94 -25.10 -21.64
CA MET A 188 -19.42 -26.49 -21.58
C MET A 188 -18.67 -27.42 -22.55
N VAL A 189 -17.88 -26.85 -23.48
CA VAL A 189 -17.12 -27.61 -24.47
C VAL A 189 -15.64 -27.63 -24.07
N ARG A 190 -15.05 -28.83 -24.02
CA ARG A 190 -13.63 -29.02 -23.71
C ARG A 190 -12.78 -28.90 -24.98
N PRO A 191 -11.84 -27.95 -25.06
CA PRO A 191 -10.85 -27.92 -26.14
C PRO A 191 -9.95 -29.15 -26.10
N ASP A 192 -9.54 -29.65 -27.27
CA ASP A 192 -8.62 -30.80 -27.39
C ASP A 192 -7.25 -30.53 -26.76
N ASP A 193 -6.82 -29.26 -26.73
CA ASP A 193 -5.56 -28.79 -26.18
C ASP A 193 -5.67 -28.29 -24.72
N LEU A 194 -6.77 -28.57 -24.02
CA LEU A 194 -6.97 -28.14 -22.63
C LEU A 194 -5.96 -28.80 -21.68
N ALA A 195 -5.20 -27.96 -20.97
CA ALA A 195 -4.29 -28.43 -19.92
C ALA A 195 -5.04 -28.85 -18.65
N GLN A 196 -4.40 -29.72 -17.87
CA GLN A 196 -4.77 -30.05 -16.50
C GLN A 196 -3.81 -29.38 -15.53
N THR A 197 -4.26 -29.17 -14.30
CA THR A 197 -3.38 -28.71 -13.22
C THR A 197 -3.74 -29.38 -11.90
N THR A 198 -2.76 -29.42 -11.00
CA THR A 198 -2.91 -29.91 -9.64
C THR A 198 -2.70 -28.73 -8.70
N THR A 199 -3.74 -28.40 -7.93
CA THR A 199 -3.70 -27.25 -7.02
C THR A 199 -2.78 -27.51 -5.82
N LEU A 200 -2.52 -26.46 -5.01
CA LEU A 200 -1.73 -26.58 -3.78
C LEU A 200 -2.34 -27.55 -2.76
N LEU A 201 -3.65 -27.81 -2.84
CA LEU A 201 -4.37 -28.75 -1.97
C LEU A 201 -4.69 -30.07 -2.68
N ASP A 202 -3.85 -30.47 -3.64
CA ASP A 202 -3.88 -31.75 -4.34
C ASP A 202 -5.17 -32.05 -5.13
N ALA A 203 -5.92 -31.01 -5.52
CA ALA A 203 -7.06 -31.16 -6.42
C ALA A 203 -6.61 -31.17 -7.89
N ASP A 204 -6.91 -32.24 -8.62
CA ASP A 204 -6.70 -32.35 -10.07
C ASP A 204 -7.91 -31.80 -10.81
N VAL A 205 -7.72 -30.70 -11.55
CA VAL A 205 -8.80 -30.01 -12.27
C VAL A 205 -8.36 -29.57 -13.66
N PRO A 206 -9.31 -29.43 -14.62
CA PRO A 206 -9.02 -28.77 -15.88
C PRO A 206 -8.58 -27.33 -15.63
N TYR A 207 -7.58 -26.86 -16.37
CA TYR A 207 -7.07 -25.50 -16.23
C TYR A 207 -7.96 -24.52 -17.00
N MET A 208 -9.19 -24.41 -16.53
CA MET A 208 -10.22 -23.48 -16.99
C MET A 208 -10.38 -22.36 -15.96
N VAL A 209 -10.34 -21.13 -16.45
CA VAL A 209 -10.34 -19.93 -15.63
C VAL A 209 -11.63 -19.17 -15.89
N ARG A 210 -12.43 -19.02 -14.84
CA ARG A 210 -13.59 -18.12 -14.83
C ARG A 210 -13.11 -16.73 -14.47
N ILE A 211 -13.49 -15.72 -15.26
CA ILE A 211 -13.08 -14.32 -15.08
C ILE A 211 -14.34 -13.46 -14.98
N GLU A 212 -14.62 -12.95 -13.79
CA GLU A 212 -15.64 -11.93 -13.59
C GLU A 212 -15.05 -10.55 -13.85
N THR A 213 -15.72 -9.75 -14.69
CA THR A 213 -15.37 -8.34 -14.94
C THR A 213 -16.58 -7.46 -14.64
N GLY A 214 -16.38 -6.38 -13.90
CA GLY A 214 -17.42 -5.42 -13.55
C GLY A 214 -16.85 -4.07 -13.11
N THR A 215 -17.70 -3.20 -12.57
CA THR A 215 -17.26 -1.89 -12.06
C THR A 215 -17.65 -1.65 -10.61
N ILE A 216 -16.70 -1.23 -9.79
CA ILE A 216 -16.84 -0.88 -8.38
C ILE A 216 -15.98 0.37 -8.11
N ASN A 217 -16.52 1.34 -7.37
CA ASN A 217 -15.84 2.62 -7.09
C ASN A 217 -15.37 3.39 -8.35
N ARG A 218 -16.17 3.33 -9.43
CA ARG A 218 -15.81 3.76 -10.80
C ARG A 218 -14.65 3.00 -11.45
N ALA A 219 -14.03 2.05 -10.76
CA ALA A 219 -12.96 1.21 -11.27
C ALA A 219 -13.51 -0.02 -11.99
N ILE A 220 -12.90 -0.44 -13.09
CA ILE A 220 -13.08 -1.78 -13.65
C ILE A 220 -12.29 -2.76 -12.78
N TYR A 221 -12.97 -3.78 -12.25
CA TYR A 221 -12.34 -4.87 -11.48
C TYR A 221 -12.39 -6.18 -12.26
N GLN A 222 -11.46 -7.08 -11.93
CA GLN A 222 -11.48 -8.46 -12.38
C GLN A 222 -11.26 -9.41 -11.21
N ILE A 223 -11.95 -10.55 -11.22
CA ILE A 223 -11.73 -11.68 -10.31
C ILE A 223 -11.60 -12.95 -11.16
N ALA A 224 -10.49 -13.67 -11.00
CA ALA A 224 -10.21 -14.92 -11.70
C ALA A 224 -10.00 -16.08 -10.73
N LEU A 225 -10.54 -17.24 -11.05
CA LEU A 225 -10.27 -18.49 -10.33
C LEU A 225 -10.50 -19.71 -11.24
N LEU A 226 -9.97 -20.87 -10.83
CA LEU A 226 -10.24 -22.13 -11.50
C LEU A 226 -11.69 -22.57 -11.25
N HIS A 227 -12.44 -22.81 -12.33
CA HIS A 227 -13.82 -23.26 -12.25
C HIS A 227 -14.20 -24.02 -13.52
N ASP A 228 -14.85 -25.15 -13.31
CA ASP A 228 -15.35 -26.00 -14.39
C ASP A 228 -16.89 -26.07 -14.34
N PRO A 229 -17.61 -25.28 -15.16
CA PRO A 229 -19.08 -25.23 -15.09
C PRO A 229 -19.79 -26.50 -15.57
N ALA A 230 -19.06 -27.47 -16.15
CA ALA A 230 -19.68 -28.75 -16.52
C ALA A 230 -19.72 -29.74 -15.34
N THR A 231 -18.90 -29.55 -14.31
CA THR A 231 -18.82 -30.43 -13.13
C THR A 231 -19.09 -29.71 -11.82
N ASP A 232 -18.80 -28.41 -11.77
CA ASP A 232 -18.96 -27.57 -10.59
C ASP A 232 -20.26 -26.76 -10.70
N PRO A 233 -20.97 -26.53 -9.58
CA PRO A 233 -22.08 -25.58 -9.54
C PRO A 233 -21.58 -24.14 -9.72
N GLU A 234 -22.46 -23.23 -10.14
CA GLU A 234 -22.11 -21.79 -10.16
C GLU A 234 -21.69 -21.36 -8.74
N PRO A 235 -20.54 -20.66 -8.59
CA PRO A 235 -20.04 -20.31 -7.27
C PRO A 235 -21.02 -19.42 -6.50
N ASP A 236 -21.18 -19.74 -5.21
CA ASP A 236 -21.86 -18.89 -4.22
C ASP A 236 -21.08 -18.91 -2.89
N PRO A 237 -21.42 -18.07 -1.89
CA PRO A 237 -20.73 -18.05 -0.60
C PRO A 237 -20.68 -19.37 0.18
N TRP A 238 -21.47 -20.36 -0.20
CA TRP A 238 -21.56 -21.67 0.43
C TRP A 238 -20.99 -22.81 -0.44
N GLN A 239 -20.76 -22.56 -1.73
CA GLN A 239 -20.32 -23.53 -2.72
C GLN A 239 -19.10 -23.01 -3.47
N ALA A 240 -17.93 -23.38 -2.95
CA ALA A 240 -16.64 -23.12 -3.58
C ALA A 240 -16.39 -24.07 -4.78
N PRO A 241 -15.83 -23.57 -5.89
CA PRO A 241 -15.32 -24.42 -6.97
C PRO A 241 -14.24 -25.38 -6.50
N ALA A 242 -14.19 -26.57 -7.11
CA ALA A 242 -13.20 -27.60 -6.75
C ALA A 242 -11.75 -27.13 -6.98
N GLY A 243 -11.54 -26.24 -7.94
CA GLY A 243 -10.23 -25.67 -8.26
C GLY A 243 -9.76 -24.54 -7.34
N TRP A 244 -10.61 -24.03 -6.44
CA TRP A 244 -10.23 -22.96 -5.53
C TRP A 244 -9.66 -23.51 -4.21
N ASN A 245 -8.47 -23.05 -3.84
CA ASN A 245 -7.77 -23.47 -2.63
C ASN A 245 -8.16 -22.68 -1.37
N GLY A 246 -9.26 -21.90 -1.43
CA GLY A 246 -9.76 -21.09 -0.32
C GLY A 246 -8.96 -19.80 -0.04
N ARG A 247 -7.97 -19.44 -0.87
CA ARG A 247 -7.10 -18.28 -0.66
C ARG A 247 -7.27 -17.24 -1.77
N LEU A 248 -7.01 -15.97 -1.44
CA LEU A 248 -7.09 -14.85 -2.36
C LEU A 248 -5.72 -14.17 -2.49
N ILE A 249 -5.31 -13.89 -3.73
CA ILE A 249 -4.22 -12.96 -4.02
C ILE A 249 -4.84 -11.69 -4.62
N TYR A 250 -4.55 -10.53 -4.03
CA TYR A 250 -4.92 -9.24 -4.58
C TYR A 250 -3.69 -8.60 -5.25
N THR A 251 -3.73 -8.43 -6.56
CA THR A 251 -2.60 -7.87 -7.31
C THR A 251 -2.72 -6.37 -7.49
N PHE A 252 -1.61 -5.68 -7.32
CA PHE A 252 -1.49 -4.23 -7.43
C PHE A 252 -0.55 -3.83 -8.57
N GLY A 253 -1.01 -2.94 -9.43
CA GLY A 253 -0.22 -2.45 -10.55
C GLY A 253 0.72 -1.31 -10.18
N GLY A 254 1.89 -1.31 -10.81
CA GLY A 254 2.91 -0.27 -10.67
C GLY A 254 2.57 1.07 -11.34
N GLY A 255 3.53 1.99 -11.32
CA GLY A 255 3.38 3.32 -11.90
C GLY A 255 2.94 4.37 -10.88
N CYS A 256 2.63 5.57 -11.39
CA CYS A 256 2.04 6.72 -10.68
C CYS A 256 1.84 7.87 -11.69
N VAL A 257 2.79 8.00 -12.63
CA VAL A 257 2.69 8.92 -13.78
C VAL A 257 1.42 8.63 -14.58
N ASN A 258 0.69 9.70 -14.96
CA ASN A 258 -0.57 9.68 -15.70
C ASN A 258 -1.78 9.13 -14.93
N GLY A 259 -1.64 8.84 -13.63
CA GLY A 259 -2.69 8.22 -12.82
C GLY A 259 -3.68 9.22 -12.21
N TRP A 260 -4.23 10.13 -13.02
CA TRP A 260 -5.08 11.24 -12.57
C TRP A 260 -6.36 11.31 -13.41
N TYR A 261 -7.53 11.58 -12.79
CA TYR A 261 -8.81 11.87 -13.48
C TYR A 261 -9.25 10.81 -14.52
N ARG A 262 -8.91 9.54 -14.34
CA ARG A 262 -9.18 8.47 -15.31
C ARG A 262 -9.53 7.14 -14.67
N GLN A 263 -10.30 6.32 -15.37
CA GLN A 263 -10.66 4.97 -14.95
C GLN A 263 -9.51 3.96 -15.12
N GLY A 264 -8.77 4.05 -16.22
CA GLY A 264 -7.73 3.09 -16.59
C GLY A 264 -8.25 1.90 -17.43
N VAL A 265 -7.34 1.33 -18.22
CA VAL A 265 -7.63 0.25 -19.20
C VAL A 265 -6.99 -1.09 -18.85
N ARG A 266 -6.40 -1.21 -17.65
CA ARG A 266 -5.72 -2.42 -17.18
C ARG A 266 -5.73 -2.51 -15.67
N THR A 267 -5.78 -3.73 -15.14
CA THR A 267 -5.62 -4.04 -13.71
C THR A 267 -4.16 -4.41 -13.39
N GLY A 268 -3.88 -4.82 -12.15
CA GLY A 268 -2.62 -5.46 -11.75
C GLY A 268 -2.42 -6.86 -12.34
N GLY A 269 -3.41 -7.39 -13.07
CA GLY A 269 -3.41 -8.71 -13.70
C GLY A 269 -3.99 -9.79 -12.82
N VAL A 270 -4.85 -10.64 -13.38
CA VAL A 270 -5.51 -11.75 -12.66
C VAL A 270 -5.23 -13.12 -13.29
N SER A 271 -4.41 -13.16 -14.33
CA SER A 271 -4.17 -14.35 -15.16
C SER A 271 -2.81 -15.01 -14.95
N ASP A 272 -2.13 -14.72 -13.83
CA ASP A 272 -0.80 -15.26 -13.55
C ASP A 272 -0.85 -16.79 -13.41
N ASP A 273 0.02 -17.47 -14.15
CA ASP A 273 0.02 -18.93 -14.21
C ASP A 273 0.39 -19.58 -12.87
N VAL A 274 1.41 -19.04 -12.19
CA VAL A 274 1.89 -19.60 -10.93
C VAL A 274 0.81 -19.50 -9.86
N MET A 275 0.07 -18.40 -9.81
CA MET A 275 -1.04 -18.22 -8.88
C MET A 275 -2.21 -19.16 -9.22
N LEU A 276 -2.71 -19.10 -10.46
CA LEU A 276 -3.91 -19.85 -10.82
C LEU A 276 -3.71 -21.37 -10.77
N ARG A 277 -2.56 -21.88 -11.24
CA ARG A 277 -2.28 -23.33 -11.21
C ARG A 277 -2.22 -23.91 -9.80
N GLN A 278 -1.92 -23.08 -8.80
CA GLN A 278 -1.92 -23.48 -7.39
C GLN A 278 -3.32 -23.38 -6.74
N GLY A 279 -4.33 -22.93 -7.48
CA GLY A 279 -5.71 -22.83 -7.05
C GLY A 279 -6.06 -21.53 -6.32
N TYR A 280 -5.18 -20.52 -6.32
CA TYR A 280 -5.54 -19.22 -5.75
C TYR A 280 -6.63 -18.56 -6.59
N ALA A 281 -7.59 -17.91 -5.93
CA ALA A 281 -8.34 -16.86 -6.59
C ALA A 281 -7.44 -15.61 -6.70
N VAL A 282 -7.58 -14.86 -7.78
CA VAL A 282 -6.81 -13.64 -8.03
C VAL A 282 -7.75 -12.50 -8.37
N ALA A 283 -7.65 -11.39 -7.62
CA ALA A 283 -8.46 -10.20 -7.85
C ALA A 283 -7.58 -8.96 -8.08
N SER A 284 -8.10 -8.02 -8.86
CA SER A 284 -7.45 -6.72 -9.07
C SER A 284 -8.43 -5.70 -9.63
N SER A 285 -8.03 -4.44 -9.65
CA SER A 285 -8.82 -3.33 -10.16
C SER A 285 -7.96 -2.28 -10.84
N THR A 286 -8.56 -1.55 -11.78
CA THR A 286 -7.92 -0.46 -12.52
C THR A 286 -7.49 0.70 -11.63
N LEU A 287 -8.24 1.03 -10.57
CA LEU A 287 -7.83 2.02 -9.55
C LEU A 287 -6.88 1.44 -8.49
N ASN A 288 -6.54 0.15 -8.58
CA ASN A 288 -5.42 -0.47 -7.85
C ASN A 288 -4.16 -0.60 -8.71
N VAL A 289 -4.08 0.18 -9.79
CA VAL A 289 -2.88 0.38 -10.58
C VAL A 289 -2.49 1.84 -10.44
N PHE A 290 -1.36 2.12 -9.78
CA PHE A 290 -0.99 3.53 -9.55
C PHE A 290 -0.71 4.31 -10.83
N GLY A 291 -0.32 3.64 -11.92
CA GLY A 291 -0.28 4.28 -13.25
C GLY A 291 -1.63 4.78 -13.79
N ASN A 292 -2.74 4.42 -13.16
CA ASN A 292 -4.10 4.91 -13.47
C ASN A 292 -4.69 5.74 -12.31
N ASN A 293 -4.29 5.47 -11.06
CA ASN A 293 -4.78 6.11 -9.84
C ASN A 293 -3.67 6.20 -8.79
N CYS A 294 -2.92 7.29 -8.72
CA CYS A 294 -1.83 7.43 -7.74
C CYS A 294 -2.32 8.04 -6.41
N ASP A 295 -3.44 7.53 -5.88
CA ASP A 295 -4.05 7.88 -4.60
C ASP A 295 -4.24 6.61 -3.76
N ASP A 296 -3.54 6.54 -2.61
CA ASP A 296 -3.57 5.36 -1.74
C ASP A 296 -4.89 5.20 -0.97
N LEU A 297 -5.60 6.29 -0.66
CA LEU A 297 -6.91 6.26 -0.01
C LEU A 297 -7.97 5.70 -0.96
N LEU A 298 -8.01 6.20 -2.19
CA LEU A 298 -8.93 5.71 -3.21
C LEU A 298 -8.61 4.26 -3.61
N ALA A 299 -7.32 3.90 -3.64
CA ALA A 299 -6.90 2.51 -3.85
C ALA A 299 -7.35 1.58 -2.71
N ALA A 300 -7.23 2.00 -1.44
CA ALA A 300 -7.68 1.22 -0.29
C ALA A 300 -9.20 0.99 -0.32
N GLU A 301 -9.99 2.03 -0.61
CA GLU A 301 -11.44 1.92 -0.72
C GLU A 301 -11.86 0.99 -1.85
N THR A 302 -11.22 1.14 -3.02
CA THR A 302 -11.49 0.26 -4.17
C THR A 302 -11.19 -1.19 -3.83
N MET A 303 -10.06 -1.47 -3.18
CA MET A 303 -9.70 -2.83 -2.78
C MET A 303 -10.70 -3.41 -1.77
N MET A 304 -11.10 -2.63 -0.76
CA MET A 304 -12.11 -3.05 0.22
C MET A 304 -13.40 -3.47 -0.48
N MET A 305 -13.93 -2.65 -1.38
CA MET A 305 -15.18 -2.92 -2.08
C MET A 305 -15.07 -4.11 -3.04
N VAL A 306 -13.91 -4.30 -3.70
CA VAL A 306 -13.67 -5.49 -4.55
C VAL A 306 -13.55 -6.76 -3.69
N LYS A 307 -12.92 -6.69 -2.51
CA LYS A 307 -12.85 -7.81 -1.56
C LYS A 307 -14.23 -8.14 -1.00
N GLU A 308 -15.05 -7.14 -0.70
CA GLU A 308 -16.46 -7.32 -0.31
C GLU A 308 -17.23 -8.09 -1.39
N ARG A 309 -17.16 -7.63 -2.64
CA ARG A 309 -17.77 -8.30 -3.80
C ARG A 309 -17.27 -9.75 -3.98
N PHE A 310 -15.97 -9.98 -3.77
CA PHE A 310 -15.40 -11.32 -3.81
C PHE A 310 -16.05 -12.23 -2.75
N ILE A 311 -16.15 -11.77 -1.51
CA ILE A 311 -16.67 -12.56 -0.40
C ILE A 311 -18.16 -12.86 -0.59
N GLU A 312 -18.93 -11.92 -1.12
CA GLU A 312 -20.36 -12.10 -1.43
C GLU A 312 -20.62 -13.04 -2.61
N ALA A 313 -19.64 -13.20 -3.50
CA ALA A 313 -19.73 -14.07 -4.65
C ALA A 313 -19.23 -15.50 -4.37
N TYR A 314 -18.15 -15.63 -3.61
CA TYR A 314 -17.37 -16.87 -3.52
C TYR A 314 -17.18 -17.35 -2.08
N GLY A 315 -17.51 -16.52 -1.08
CA GLY A 315 -17.27 -16.81 0.33
C GLY A 315 -15.96 -16.19 0.85
N ALA A 316 -15.81 -16.16 2.18
CA ALA A 316 -14.65 -15.55 2.81
C ALA A 316 -13.37 -16.39 2.56
N PRO A 317 -12.28 -15.80 2.03
CA PRO A 317 -11.02 -16.51 1.92
C PRO A 317 -10.41 -16.76 3.30
N GLN A 318 -9.61 -17.81 3.44
CA GLN A 318 -8.85 -18.06 4.67
C GLN A 318 -7.90 -16.90 4.99
N PHE A 319 -7.31 -16.32 3.95
CA PHE A 319 -6.49 -15.10 4.00
C PHE A 319 -6.34 -14.48 2.62
N THR A 320 -5.97 -13.20 2.59
CA THR A 320 -5.71 -12.39 1.40
C THR A 320 -4.24 -11.94 1.36
N ILE A 321 -3.52 -12.31 0.31
CA ILE A 321 -2.12 -11.91 0.07
C ILE A 321 -2.08 -10.69 -0.85
N GLY A 322 -1.36 -9.66 -0.45
CA GLY A 322 -1.05 -8.50 -1.30
C GLY A 322 0.19 -8.76 -2.16
N TRP A 323 0.09 -8.47 -3.46
CA TRP A 323 1.16 -8.74 -4.44
C TRP A 323 1.38 -7.53 -5.36
N GLY A 324 2.56 -6.92 -5.34
CA GLY A 324 2.82 -5.79 -6.24
C GLY A 324 4.20 -5.14 -6.08
N CYS A 325 4.72 -4.60 -7.18
CA CYS A 325 6.01 -3.91 -7.22
C CYS A 325 5.86 -2.42 -7.54
N SER A 326 6.82 -1.60 -7.07
CA SER A 326 6.88 -0.16 -7.40
C SER A 326 5.63 0.59 -6.90
N GLY A 327 4.81 1.13 -7.81
CA GLY A 327 3.45 1.62 -7.55
C GLY A 327 2.60 0.67 -6.69
N GLY A 328 2.71 -0.63 -6.93
CA GLY A 328 2.02 -1.65 -6.15
C GLY A 328 2.57 -1.82 -4.74
N SER A 329 3.85 -1.50 -4.50
CA SER A 329 4.44 -1.58 -3.16
C SER A 329 3.93 -0.48 -2.22
N TYR A 330 3.66 0.74 -2.73
CA TYR A 330 2.99 1.77 -1.94
C TYR A 330 1.64 1.27 -1.44
N GLN A 331 0.86 0.68 -2.35
CA GLN A 331 -0.47 0.15 -2.06
C GLN A 331 -0.39 -0.96 -1.00
N ASN A 332 0.52 -1.93 -1.16
CA ASN A 332 0.71 -2.98 -0.17
C ASN A 332 1.00 -2.42 1.23
N HIS A 333 1.98 -1.52 1.34
CA HIS A 333 2.36 -0.96 2.65
C HIS A 333 1.26 -0.07 3.23
N GLN A 334 0.77 0.92 2.48
CA GLN A 334 -0.20 1.89 2.98
C GLN A 334 -1.57 1.27 3.27
N ILE A 335 -2.06 0.36 2.41
CA ILE A 335 -3.33 -0.32 2.66
C ILE A 335 -3.22 -1.21 3.90
N ALA A 336 -2.16 -2.01 4.02
CA ALA A 336 -1.96 -2.88 5.18
C ALA A 336 -1.78 -2.08 6.47
N ASP A 337 -1.05 -0.97 6.44
CA ASP A 337 -0.79 -0.17 7.64
C ASP A 337 -2.03 0.60 8.10
N ASN A 338 -2.72 1.26 7.16
CA ASN A 338 -3.83 2.16 7.47
C ASN A 338 -5.19 1.46 7.57
N TYR A 339 -5.38 0.31 6.92
CA TYR A 339 -6.65 -0.41 6.84
C TYR A 339 -6.47 -1.92 7.17
N PRO A 340 -6.07 -2.23 8.42
CA PRO A 340 -5.77 -3.60 8.85
C PRO A 340 -6.98 -4.52 8.67
N GLY A 341 -6.74 -5.74 8.16
CA GLY A 341 -7.76 -6.75 7.84
C GLY A 341 -8.11 -6.83 6.34
N LEU A 342 -7.70 -5.85 5.53
CA LEU A 342 -7.80 -5.97 4.07
C LEU A 342 -6.78 -6.96 3.50
N LEU A 343 -5.55 -6.90 4.00
CA LEU A 343 -4.43 -7.78 3.64
C LEU A 343 -3.95 -8.50 4.90
N ASP A 344 -3.78 -9.82 4.81
CA ASP A 344 -3.33 -10.67 5.91
C ASP A 344 -1.82 -10.91 5.87
N GLY A 345 -1.20 -10.74 4.69
CA GLY A 345 0.24 -10.75 4.45
C GLY A 345 0.57 -10.09 3.12
N ILE A 346 1.76 -9.51 2.98
CA ILE A 346 2.16 -8.78 1.78
C ILE A 346 3.51 -9.22 1.23
N ILE A 347 3.62 -9.26 -0.10
CA ILE A 347 4.85 -9.51 -0.83
C ILE A 347 5.17 -8.26 -1.66
N PRO A 348 5.58 -7.13 -1.04
CA PRO A 348 5.96 -5.96 -1.80
C PRO A 348 7.23 -6.24 -2.61
N GLY A 349 7.23 -5.77 -3.86
CA GLY A 349 8.36 -5.85 -4.78
C GLY A 349 8.98 -4.48 -5.05
N CYS A 350 10.29 -4.43 -5.31
CA CYS A 350 10.94 -3.18 -5.75
C CYS A 350 10.56 -1.99 -4.85
N SER A 351 10.49 -2.26 -3.55
CA SER A 351 9.68 -1.54 -2.58
C SER A 351 9.91 -0.05 -2.54
N PHE A 352 8.85 0.67 -2.18
CA PHE A 352 8.83 2.01 -1.63
C PHE A 352 7.86 2.05 -0.44
N PRO A 353 8.16 2.80 0.64
CA PRO A 353 7.26 2.88 1.80
C PRO A 353 5.92 3.56 1.51
N ASP A 354 5.95 4.70 0.80
CA ASP A 354 4.78 5.51 0.42
C ASP A 354 5.18 6.54 -0.66
N VAL A 355 4.17 7.17 -1.27
CA VAL A 355 4.39 8.25 -2.25
C VAL A 355 4.91 9.52 -1.55
N ALA A 356 4.29 9.93 -0.44
CA ALA A 356 4.44 11.26 0.16
C ALA A 356 5.85 11.57 0.65
N SER A 357 6.51 10.61 1.30
CA SER A 357 7.82 10.71 1.94
C SER A 357 8.88 9.83 1.27
N GLY A 358 8.51 8.60 0.89
CA GLY A 358 9.43 7.66 0.28
C GLY A 358 9.85 8.08 -1.12
N THR A 359 8.94 8.65 -1.89
CA THR A 359 9.15 8.93 -3.32
C THR A 359 9.27 10.40 -3.65
N ILE A 360 8.35 11.25 -3.18
CA ILE A 360 8.31 12.65 -3.59
C ILE A 360 9.59 13.41 -3.24
N PRO A 361 10.08 13.44 -1.98
CA PRO A 361 11.37 14.01 -1.64
C PRO A 361 12.54 13.46 -2.48
N PHE A 362 12.59 12.13 -2.65
CA PHE A 362 13.64 11.44 -3.39
C PHE A 362 13.74 11.92 -4.85
N ILE A 363 12.60 12.01 -5.55
CA ILE A 363 12.57 12.45 -6.95
C ILE A 363 12.77 13.96 -7.09
N THR A 364 12.22 14.77 -6.18
CA THR A 364 12.33 16.24 -6.26
C THR A 364 13.73 16.72 -5.95
N ASP A 365 14.42 16.08 -5.00
CA ASP A 365 15.81 16.37 -4.68
C ASP A 365 16.73 15.96 -5.84
N ALA A 366 16.49 14.80 -6.45
CA ALA A 366 17.19 14.38 -7.66
C ALA A 366 16.97 15.37 -8.83
N LYS A 367 15.77 15.92 -9.00
CA LYS A 367 15.47 16.93 -10.04
C LYS A 367 16.15 18.27 -9.79
N LEU A 368 16.26 18.72 -8.53
CA LEU A 368 17.05 19.91 -8.17
C LEU A 368 18.54 19.70 -8.46
N LEU A 369 19.10 18.58 -8.00
CA LEU A 369 20.52 18.25 -8.20
C LEU A 369 20.87 18.08 -9.69
N ASN A 370 20.04 17.34 -10.43
CA ASN A 370 20.23 17.15 -11.87
C ASN A 370 20.27 18.49 -12.61
N ARG A 371 19.30 19.38 -12.32
CA ARG A 371 19.28 20.73 -12.88
C ARG A 371 20.53 21.52 -12.51
N TYR A 372 20.90 21.50 -11.22
CA TYR A 372 22.04 22.27 -10.75
C TYR A 372 23.32 21.86 -11.48
N PHE A 373 23.60 20.56 -11.57
CA PHE A 373 24.81 20.08 -12.22
C PHE A 373 24.81 20.24 -13.75
N SER A 374 23.65 20.13 -14.40
CA SER A 374 23.56 20.20 -15.86
C SER A 374 23.44 21.62 -16.41
N GLU A 375 22.85 22.55 -15.65
CA GLU A 375 22.54 23.90 -16.13
C GLU A 375 23.16 25.01 -15.28
N THR A 376 23.09 24.94 -13.95
CA THR A 376 23.51 26.03 -13.04
C THR A 376 25.03 26.07 -12.85
N ALA A 377 25.65 24.89 -12.74
CA ALA A 377 27.05 24.67 -12.43
C ALA A 377 27.71 23.65 -13.39
N ALA A 378 27.31 23.69 -14.67
CA ALA A 378 27.82 22.81 -15.70
C ALA A 378 29.37 22.79 -15.75
N GLY A 379 29.95 21.60 -15.65
CA GLY A 379 31.40 21.40 -15.66
C GLY A 379 32.14 21.87 -14.40
N LYS A 380 31.44 22.22 -13.31
CA LYS A 380 32.05 22.62 -12.03
C LYS A 380 32.26 21.45 -11.05
N PHE A 381 31.63 20.32 -11.33
CA PHE A 381 31.74 19.07 -10.58
C PHE A 381 32.08 17.95 -11.54
N THR A 382 33.04 17.12 -11.17
CA THR A 382 33.30 15.82 -11.80
C THR A 382 32.11 14.89 -11.61
N GLU A 383 31.98 13.88 -12.46
CA GLU A 383 30.90 12.89 -12.38
C GLU A 383 30.87 12.18 -11.01
N GLU A 384 32.03 11.87 -10.45
CA GLU A 384 32.13 11.23 -9.14
C GLU A 384 31.68 12.16 -8.01
N GLU A 385 32.02 13.46 -8.07
CA GLU A 385 31.51 14.44 -7.11
C GLU A 385 29.98 14.58 -7.21
N GLN A 386 29.43 14.62 -8.43
CA GLN A 386 27.98 14.66 -8.63
C GLN A 386 27.30 13.42 -8.05
N ARG A 387 27.87 12.24 -8.29
CA ARG A 387 27.37 10.96 -7.77
C ARG A 387 27.40 10.95 -6.24
N ALA A 388 28.51 11.38 -5.65
CA ALA A 388 28.67 11.44 -4.20
C ALA A 388 27.70 12.42 -3.53
N VAL A 389 27.40 13.55 -4.17
CA VAL A 389 26.39 14.51 -3.69
C VAL A 389 24.97 13.96 -3.84
N ALA A 390 24.66 13.32 -4.96
CA ALA A 390 23.32 12.76 -5.21
C ALA A 390 23.04 11.50 -4.37
N GLY A 391 24.08 10.79 -3.93
CA GLY A 391 23.95 9.61 -3.09
C GLY A 391 23.72 8.31 -3.83
N PHE A 392 23.67 8.32 -5.17
CA PHE A 392 23.37 7.10 -5.94
C PHE A 392 24.59 6.19 -6.14
N LEU A 393 24.32 4.89 -6.34
CA LEU A 393 25.35 3.94 -6.75
C LEU A 393 25.87 4.25 -8.16
N VAL A 394 24.94 4.51 -9.09
CA VAL A 394 25.21 4.88 -10.49
C VAL A 394 24.76 6.32 -10.71
N LEU A 395 25.63 7.18 -11.25
CA LEU A 395 25.31 8.60 -11.48
C LEU A 395 24.05 8.78 -12.35
N ASN A 396 23.87 7.95 -13.38
CA ASN A 396 22.72 8.00 -14.29
C ASN A 396 21.37 7.75 -13.60
N THR A 397 21.35 7.24 -12.37
CA THR A 397 20.13 7.19 -11.55
C THR A 397 19.58 8.60 -11.31
N MET A 398 20.42 9.61 -11.08
CA MET A 398 19.97 10.99 -10.85
C MET A 398 19.12 11.55 -12.00
N PRO A 399 19.58 11.62 -13.27
CA PRO A 399 18.75 12.10 -14.36
C PRO A 399 17.55 11.18 -14.64
N ASN A 400 17.67 9.86 -14.42
CA ASN A 400 16.54 8.94 -14.58
C ASN A 400 15.41 9.25 -13.60
N VAL A 401 15.76 9.31 -12.31
CA VAL A 401 14.88 9.62 -11.18
C VAL A 401 14.31 11.03 -11.30
N SER A 402 15.10 12.01 -11.74
CA SER A 402 14.67 13.42 -11.88
C SER A 402 13.41 13.59 -12.73
N ARG A 403 13.24 12.80 -13.79
CA ARG A 403 12.07 12.86 -14.67
C ARG A 403 10.78 12.54 -13.91
N ASN A 404 10.87 11.70 -12.88
CA ASN A 404 9.69 11.30 -12.11
C ASN A 404 9.09 12.46 -11.30
N ALA A 405 9.86 13.51 -11.00
CA ALA A 405 9.37 14.67 -10.27
C ALA A 405 8.38 15.54 -11.05
N GLY A 406 8.06 15.23 -12.32
CA GLY A 406 6.87 15.81 -12.97
C GLY A 406 5.56 15.54 -12.22
N ARG A 407 5.53 14.58 -11.29
CA ARG A 407 4.39 14.31 -10.40
C ARG A 407 3.98 15.48 -9.49
N ILE A 408 4.87 16.46 -9.29
CA ILE A 408 4.57 17.67 -8.50
C ILE A 408 4.14 18.85 -9.38
N ALA A 409 4.11 18.67 -10.71
CA ALA A 409 3.72 19.68 -11.67
C ALA A 409 2.34 19.33 -12.23
N PRO A 410 1.35 20.25 -12.14
CA PRO A 410 -0.04 19.97 -12.49
C PRO A 410 -0.28 19.79 -14.01
N ASP A 411 0.70 20.14 -14.85
CA ASP A 411 0.62 20.16 -16.31
C ASP A 411 1.55 19.15 -17.01
N GLU A 412 2.47 18.49 -16.28
CA GLU A 412 3.52 17.64 -16.88
C GLU A 412 3.02 16.23 -17.21
N PHE A 413 2.25 15.61 -16.30
CA PHE A 413 1.81 14.21 -16.42
C PHE A 413 0.29 14.03 -16.50
N CYS A 414 -0.44 15.01 -17.05
CA CYS A 414 -1.85 14.80 -17.37
C CYS A 414 -2.02 13.70 -18.44
N PRO A 415 -2.85 12.67 -18.21
CA PRO A 415 -3.04 11.59 -19.19
C PRO A 415 -3.68 12.12 -20.47
N ASP A 416 -3.32 11.54 -21.60
CA ASP A 416 -3.86 11.93 -22.91
C ASP A 416 -5.38 11.80 -23.02
N VAL A 417 -5.96 10.85 -22.27
CA VAL A 417 -7.41 10.63 -22.21
C VAL A 417 -8.17 11.82 -21.61
N LEU A 418 -7.53 12.63 -20.75
CA LEU A 418 -8.12 13.85 -20.20
C LEU A 418 -8.04 14.97 -21.25
N PRO A 419 -9.15 15.50 -21.80
CA PRO A 419 -9.09 16.52 -22.83
C PRO A 419 -8.35 17.79 -22.39
N LYS A 420 -7.54 18.38 -23.28
CA LYS A 420 -6.77 19.60 -22.97
C LYS A 420 -7.63 20.76 -22.46
N SER A 421 -8.87 20.88 -22.91
CA SER A 421 -9.82 21.90 -22.46
C SER A 421 -10.25 21.75 -21.00
N LEU A 422 -10.05 20.58 -20.39
CA LEU A 422 -10.36 20.32 -18.99
C LEU A 422 -9.12 20.45 -18.09
N ARG A 423 -7.91 20.45 -18.66
CA ARG A 423 -6.65 20.49 -17.91
C ARG A 423 -6.36 21.89 -17.40
N TYR A 424 -5.71 21.97 -16.25
CA TYR A 424 -5.16 23.21 -15.72
C TYR A 424 -4.20 23.86 -16.71
N ASP A 425 -4.37 25.16 -16.90
CA ASP A 425 -3.39 26.05 -17.51
C ASP A 425 -3.46 27.38 -16.77
N ALA A 426 -2.33 27.85 -16.24
CA ALA A 426 -2.27 29.01 -15.36
C ALA A 426 -2.86 30.30 -15.98
N VAL A 427 -2.96 30.40 -17.31
CA VAL A 427 -3.44 31.59 -18.02
C VAL A 427 -4.82 31.39 -18.61
N THR A 428 -5.03 30.27 -19.30
CA THR A 428 -6.20 30.01 -20.15
C THR A 428 -7.26 29.14 -19.48
N ASN A 429 -6.88 28.35 -18.47
CA ASN A 429 -7.81 27.53 -17.70
C ASN A 429 -7.34 27.31 -16.24
N PRO A 430 -7.28 28.38 -15.41
CA PRO A 430 -6.72 28.30 -14.07
C PRO A 430 -7.55 27.44 -13.10
N GLY A 431 -8.81 27.15 -13.43
CA GLY A 431 -9.69 26.24 -12.67
C GLY A 431 -9.74 24.81 -13.23
N GLY A 432 -8.89 24.46 -14.19
CA GLY A 432 -8.85 23.13 -14.77
C GLY A 432 -8.29 22.06 -13.83
N ALA A 433 -8.45 20.81 -14.23
CA ALA A 433 -7.93 19.63 -13.55
C ALA A 433 -6.40 19.70 -13.41
N ARG A 434 -5.90 19.64 -12.18
CA ARG A 434 -4.48 19.70 -11.84
C ARG A 434 -3.94 18.30 -11.64
N CYS A 435 -3.03 17.87 -12.51
CA CYS A 435 -2.53 16.50 -12.61
C CYS A 435 -1.26 16.29 -11.78
N ASP A 436 -1.33 16.63 -10.50
CA ASP A 436 -0.25 16.41 -9.55
C ASP A 436 -0.71 15.56 -8.35
N VAL A 437 0.25 14.99 -7.63
CA VAL A 437 -0.02 14.09 -6.49
C VAL A 437 -0.80 14.76 -5.35
N TYR A 438 -0.75 16.08 -5.22
CA TYR A 438 -1.37 16.78 -4.11
C TYR A 438 -2.84 17.08 -4.40
N ASP A 439 -3.15 17.55 -5.61
CA ASP A 439 -4.54 17.76 -6.04
C ASP A 439 -5.30 16.44 -6.15
N HIS A 440 -4.62 15.35 -6.48
CA HIS A 440 -5.21 14.01 -6.44
C HIS A 440 -5.56 13.57 -5.00
N ALA A 441 -4.72 13.92 -4.02
CA ALA A 441 -4.94 13.64 -2.59
C ALA A 441 -5.64 14.80 -1.83
N VAL A 442 -6.40 15.66 -2.51
CA VAL A 442 -6.95 16.89 -1.93
C VAL A 442 -7.94 16.64 -0.78
N ASN A 443 -8.62 15.48 -0.78
CA ASN A 443 -9.50 15.09 0.32
C ASN A 443 -8.74 14.92 1.65
N VAL A 444 -7.44 14.67 1.58
CA VAL A 444 -6.55 14.53 2.74
C VAL A 444 -5.89 15.87 3.08
N TYR A 445 -5.22 16.50 2.12
CA TYR A 445 -4.43 17.70 2.38
C TYR A 445 -5.26 18.98 2.48
N GLY A 446 -6.48 18.97 1.97
CA GLY A 446 -7.32 20.14 1.86
C GLY A 446 -6.78 21.17 0.86
N ARG A 447 -7.51 22.28 0.74
CA ARG A 447 -7.17 23.37 -0.18
C ARG A 447 -6.57 24.57 0.54
N ASP A 448 -5.63 25.21 -0.13
CA ASP A 448 -5.16 26.55 0.22
C ASP A 448 -6.29 27.57 -0.09
N PRO A 449 -6.67 28.44 0.86
CA PRO A 449 -7.80 29.35 0.68
C PRO A 449 -7.51 30.51 -0.28
N GLU A 450 -6.25 30.84 -0.55
CA GLU A 450 -5.87 31.95 -1.44
C GLU A 450 -5.86 31.50 -2.91
N THR A 451 -5.30 30.33 -3.17
CA THR A 451 -5.12 29.77 -4.52
C THR A 451 -6.23 28.80 -4.93
N GLY A 452 -6.85 28.12 -3.96
CA GLY A 452 -7.77 27.02 -4.19
C GLY A 452 -7.09 25.69 -4.54
N PHE A 453 -5.76 25.65 -4.67
CA PHE A 453 -5.01 24.42 -4.97
C PHE A 453 -4.86 23.53 -3.73
N ALA A 454 -4.57 22.25 -3.93
CA ALA A 454 -4.24 21.39 -2.80
C ALA A 454 -3.01 21.88 -2.02
N ARG A 455 -3.04 21.75 -0.70
CA ARG A 455 -1.89 22.05 0.17
C ARG A 455 -0.81 20.99 -0.02
N ARG A 456 0.47 21.39 0.14
CA ARG A 456 1.62 20.55 -0.21
C ARG A 456 2.56 20.35 0.98
N PRO A 457 2.83 19.11 1.42
CA PRO A 457 3.79 18.84 2.48
C PRO A 457 5.25 18.76 1.97
N LEU A 458 5.58 19.43 0.86
CA LEU A 458 6.92 19.40 0.25
C LEU A 458 7.81 20.53 0.78
N ASP A 459 8.98 20.19 1.32
CA ASP A 459 9.93 21.14 1.87
C ASP A 459 11.37 20.82 1.43
N ASN A 460 12.22 21.83 1.26
CA ASN A 460 13.67 21.64 1.23
C ASN A 460 14.46 22.74 1.98
N VAL A 461 13.82 23.44 2.91
CA VAL A 461 14.47 24.45 3.76
C VAL A 461 15.42 23.77 4.74
N GLY A 462 16.62 24.32 4.91
CA GLY A 462 17.63 23.80 5.84
C GLY A 462 18.36 22.53 5.38
N VAL A 463 17.91 21.88 4.30
CA VAL A 463 18.59 20.69 3.74
C VAL A 463 19.95 21.08 3.17
N GLN A 464 21.01 20.42 3.67
CA GLN A 464 22.40 20.66 3.31
C GLN A 464 22.87 19.66 2.25
N TYR A 465 22.52 19.88 0.97
CA TYR A 465 22.91 18.97 -0.10
C TYR A 465 24.45 18.88 -0.19
N GLY A 466 24.97 17.65 -0.22
CA GLY A 466 26.41 17.39 -0.29
C GLY A 466 27.17 17.47 1.03
N LEU A 467 26.49 17.46 2.19
CA LEU A 467 27.16 17.51 3.50
C LEU A 467 28.12 16.33 3.74
N ALA A 468 27.69 15.10 3.48
CA ALA A 468 28.57 13.93 3.64
C ALA A 468 29.82 13.98 2.74
N PRO A 469 29.74 14.23 1.42
CA PRO A 469 30.94 14.34 0.58
C PRO A 469 31.81 15.55 0.94
N LEU A 470 31.25 16.66 1.44
CA LEU A 470 32.06 17.77 1.98
C LEU A 470 32.90 17.27 3.17
N ASN A 471 32.24 16.63 4.14
CA ASN A 471 32.90 16.11 5.34
C ASN A 471 33.88 14.97 5.05
N ALA A 472 33.75 14.29 3.91
CA ALA A 472 34.70 13.31 3.40
C ALA A 472 35.85 13.93 2.57
N GLY A 473 35.81 15.24 2.30
CA GLY A 473 36.78 15.93 1.44
C GLY A 473 36.64 15.61 -0.06
N ALA A 474 35.52 15.02 -0.47
CA ALA A 474 35.23 14.71 -1.87
C ALA A 474 34.81 15.95 -2.66
N ILE A 475 34.19 16.94 -2.02
CA ILE A 475 33.94 18.27 -2.59
C ILE A 475 34.55 19.35 -1.70
N THR A 476 34.85 20.50 -2.30
CA THR A 476 35.38 21.68 -1.62
C THR A 476 34.29 22.48 -0.88
N THR A 477 34.70 23.29 0.10
CA THR A 477 33.84 24.29 0.75
C THR A 477 33.17 25.22 -0.26
N ALA A 478 33.92 25.68 -1.27
CA ALA A 478 33.40 26.55 -2.33
C ALA A 478 32.30 25.86 -3.16
N GLN A 479 32.49 24.59 -3.53
CA GLN A 479 31.47 23.79 -4.23
C GLN A 479 30.22 23.59 -3.38
N PHE A 480 30.38 23.27 -2.09
CA PHE A 480 29.26 23.07 -1.17
C PHE A 480 28.42 24.35 -0.97
N LEU A 481 29.08 25.50 -0.82
CA LEU A 481 28.42 26.80 -0.67
C LEU A 481 27.70 27.22 -1.96
N ASP A 482 28.34 27.07 -3.14
CA ASP A 482 27.69 27.39 -4.43
C ASP A 482 26.45 26.52 -4.67
N LEU A 483 26.54 25.22 -4.34
CA LEU A 483 25.42 24.29 -4.43
C LEU A 483 24.25 24.77 -3.57
N ASN A 484 24.46 24.94 -2.27
CA ASN A 484 23.36 25.23 -1.35
C ASN A 484 22.79 26.65 -1.49
N GLU A 485 23.56 27.60 -2.02
CA GLU A 485 23.10 28.95 -2.37
C GLU A 485 22.21 28.97 -3.61
N ARG A 486 22.47 28.09 -4.60
CA ARG A 486 21.86 28.18 -5.94
C ARG A 486 20.98 26.98 -6.31
N ILE A 487 20.75 26.05 -5.39
CA ILE A 487 19.91 24.86 -5.63
C ILE A 487 18.42 25.22 -5.85
N GLY A 488 17.91 26.21 -5.12
CA GLY A 488 16.52 26.66 -5.22
C GLY A 488 15.47 25.64 -4.76
N GLY A 489 14.28 25.76 -5.31
CA GLY A 489 13.10 24.95 -4.99
C GLY A 489 12.04 25.01 -6.10
N TYR A 490 10.78 24.79 -5.73
CA TYR A 490 9.66 24.69 -6.65
C TYR A 490 8.51 25.62 -6.25
N ASP A 491 7.84 26.23 -7.24
CA ASP A 491 6.54 26.88 -7.03
C ASP A 491 5.37 25.87 -7.06
N HIS A 492 4.13 26.37 -6.96
CA HIS A 492 2.89 25.57 -6.98
C HIS A 492 2.64 24.84 -8.31
N ASP A 493 3.29 25.24 -9.40
CA ASP A 493 3.19 24.58 -10.69
C ASP A 493 4.40 23.66 -10.96
N GLY A 494 5.19 23.36 -9.93
CA GLY A 494 6.35 22.49 -10.02
C GLY A 494 7.51 23.09 -10.81
N ARG A 495 7.52 24.41 -11.05
CA ARG A 495 8.59 25.10 -11.78
C ARG A 495 9.69 25.54 -10.83
N PHE A 496 10.92 25.56 -11.34
CA PHE A 496 12.08 25.95 -10.55
C PHE A 496 12.04 27.44 -10.18
N VAL A 497 12.25 27.72 -8.90
CA VAL A 497 12.40 29.08 -8.37
C VAL A 497 13.69 29.21 -7.55
N PRO A 498 14.28 30.41 -7.43
CA PRO A 498 15.49 30.60 -6.62
C PRO A 498 15.29 30.34 -5.12
N ALA A 499 14.07 30.54 -4.62
CA ALA A 499 13.74 30.27 -3.22
C ALA A 499 13.57 28.75 -2.98
N ARG A 500 13.92 28.29 -1.79
CA ARG A 500 13.64 26.92 -1.35
C ARG A 500 12.13 26.71 -1.17
N THR A 501 11.66 25.49 -1.44
CA THR A 501 10.26 25.09 -1.25
C THR A 501 9.96 24.99 0.24
N VAL A 502 8.84 25.59 0.66
CA VAL A 502 8.35 25.55 2.04
C VAL A 502 7.08 24.71 2.08
N ALA A 503 7.03 23.71 2.96
CA ALA A 503 5.82 22.90 3.13
C ALA A 503 4.72 23.67 3.87
N ASP A 504 3.47 23.34 3.52
CA ASP A 504 2.29 23.75 4.28
C ASP A 504 2.18 22.93 5.58
N VAL A 505 2.04 23.62 6.71
CA VAL A 505 1.99 23.00 8.05
C VAL A 505 0.73 22.15 8.24
N GLY A 506 -0.40 22.57 7.67
CA GLY A 506 -1.64 21.78 7.72
C GLY A 506 -1.53 20.48 6.92
N ALA A 507 -0.91 20.54 5.75
CA ALA A 507 -0.65 19.35 4.93
C ALA A 507 0.36 18.40 5.60
N LEU A 508 1.39 18.94 6.27
CA LEU A 508 2.32 18.12 7.06
C LEU A 508 1.58 17.36 8.16
N ARG A 509 0.78 18.06 8.95
CA ARG A 509 -0.04 17.44 10.01
C ARG A 509 -0.95 16.35 9.44
N ALA A 510 -1.70 16.66 8.39
CA ALA A 510 -2.57 15.69 7.73
C ALA A 510 -1.79 14.47 7.23
N ALA A 511 -0.61 14.66 6.60
CA ALA A 511 0.19 13.57 6.10
C ALA A 511 0.59 12.56 7.19
N TYR A 512 0.97 13.05 8.37
CA TYR A 512 1.36 12.21 9.51
C TYR A 512 0.16 11.62 10.24
N GLU A 513 -0.81 12.46 10.63
CA GLU A 513 -1.98 12.03 11.40
C GLU A 513 -2.79 10.97 10.64
N THR A 514 -2.84 11.05 9.31
CA THR A 514 -3.68 10.17 8.50
C THR A 514 -2.93 9.06 7.75
N GLY A 515 -1.68 8.79 8.15
CA GLY A 515 -0.88 7.67 7.61
C GLY A 515 -0.53 7.77 6.13
N ARG A 516 -0.51 8.98 5.53
CA ARG A 516 0.02 9.17 4.16
C ARG A 516 1.53 8.97 4.13
N VAL A 517 2.18 9.26 5.26
CA VAL A 517 3.52 8.78 5.57
C VAL A 517 3.34 7.42 6.26
N THR A 518 3.79 6.34 5.63
CA THR A 518 3.67 4.99 6.20
C THR A 518 4.40 4.93 7.54
N HIS A 519 3.69 4.49 8.58
CA HIS A 519 4.20 4.48 9.95
C HIS A 519 4.91 3.15 10.27
N GLY A 520 4.31 2.03 9.87
CA GLY A 520 4.78 0.67 10.17
C GLY A 520 4.23 0.09 11.48
N GLY A 521 3.62 0.92 12.33
CA GLY A 521 3.01 0.50 13.60
C GLY A 521 1.51 0.23 13.55
N GLY A 522 0.87 0.44 12.39
CA GLY A 522 -0.53 0.10 12.16
C GLY A 522 -0.69 -1.39 11.88
N GLY A 523 -1.44 -1.76 10.85
CA GLY A 523 -1.62 -3.17 10.49
C GLY A 523 -0.34 -3.88 10.09
N LEU A 524 0.69 -3.16 9.61
CA LEU A 524 1.99 -3.74 9.26
C LEU A 524 2.71 -4.37 10.45
N ALA A 525 2.41 -3.97 11.69
CA ALA A 525 2.95 -4.59 12.90
C ALA A 525 2.44 -6.03 13.11
N THR A 526 1.32 -6.37 12.48
CA THR A 526 0.54 -7.59 12.78
C THR A 526 0.36 -8.52 11.58
N ILE A 527 1.11 -8.30 10.49
CA ILE A 527 1.08 -9.19 9.32
C ILE A 527 2.49 -9.60 8.88
N PRO A 528 2.65 -10.77 8.23
CA PRO A 528 3.85 -11.12 7.48
C PRO A 528 4.18 -10.16 6.33
N ILE A 529 5.46 -9.83 6.17
CA ILE A 529 5.97 -9.00 5.07
C ILE A 529 7.18 -9.71 4.46
N ILE A 530 7.08 -10.08 3.17
CA ILE A 530 8.23 -10.55 2.39
C ILE A 530 8.59 -9.49 1.35
N ASP A 531 9.58 -8.65 1.65
CA ASP A 531 10.12 -7.67 0.70
C ASP A 531 11.02 -8.40 -0.29
N TYR A 532 10.50 -8.56 -1.50
CA TYR A 532 11.21 -9.19 -2.60
C TYR A 532 11.85 -8.12 -3.49
N ARG A 533 13.11 -8.32 -3.87
CA ARG A 533 13.82 -7.37 -4.73
C ARG A 533 14.73 -8.07 -5.73
N ALA A 534 14.37 -7.97 -7.01
CA ALA A 534 15.35 -8.02 -8.08
C ALA A 534 16.17 -6.71 -8.09
N TYR A 535 17.48 -6.84 -7.96
CA TYR A 535 18.39 -5.73 -7.72
C TYR A 535 18.62 -4.89 -8.98
N ALA A 536 18.38 -3.57 -8.88
CA ALA A 536 18.43 -2.64 -10.01
C ALA A 536 19.34 -1.42 -9.79
N ASP A 537 19.92 -1.26 -8.60
CA ASP A 537 20.71 -0.08 -8.24
C ASP A 537 21.98 0.08 -9.10
N ASP A 538 22.51 -1.00 -9.69
CA ASP A 538 23.70 -1.02 -10.55
C ASP A 538 23.40 -0.99 -12.05
N VAL A 539 22.13 -0.82 -12.44
CA VAL A 539 21.75 -0.65 -13.84
C VAL A 539 22.43 0.59 -14.42
N GLU A 540 23.19 0.43 -15.50
CA GLU A 540 24.05 1.49 -16.08
C GLU A 540 23.27 2.77 -16.47
N ARG A 541 22.03 2.60 -16.97
CA ARG A 541 21.14 3.73 -17.32
C ARG A 541 20.46 4.39 -16.12
N GLY A 542 20.75 3.90 -14.91
CA GLY A 542 20.07 4.25 -13.67
C GLY A 542 18.66 3.67 -13.57
N ASP A 543 18.22 3.42 -12.34
CA ASP A 543 16.86 2.96 -12.04
C ASP A 543 16.36 3.58 -10.72
N VAL A 544 15.05 3.83 -10.64
CA VAL A 544 14.41 4.41 -9.45
C VAL A 544 14.23 3.38 -8.33
N HIS A 545 14.21 2.09 -8.66
CA HIS A 545 13.94 1.00 -7.71
C HIS A 545 15.21 0.65 -6.91
N VAL A 546 15.64 1.57 -6.05
CA VAL A 546 16.84 1.42 -5.23
C VAL A 546 16.57 0.64 -3.94
N ARG A 547 17.53 -0.18 -3.51
CA ARG A 547 17.44 -1.04 -2.31
C ARG A 547 17.30 -0.24 -1.00
N TYR A 548 17.69 1.04 -1.01
CA TYR A 548 17.46 2.01 0.07
C TYR A 548 16.05 1.91 0.68
N HIS A 549 15.01 1.80 -0.15
CA HIS A 549 13.63 1.82 0.31
C HIS A 549 13.22 0.60 1.16
N SER A 550 13.81 -0.57 0.91
CA SER A 550 13.56 -1.75 1.74
C SER A 550 14.12 -1.55 3.16
N PHE A 551 15.27 -0.87 3.28
CA PHE A 551 15.83 -0.48 4.58
C PHE A 551 15.07 0.67 5.25
N SER A 552 14.56 1.63 4.46
CA SER A 552 13.67 2.68 4.96
C SER A 552 12.42 2.08 5.63
N MET A 553 11.79 1.08 5.00
CA MET A 553 10.64 0.40 5.59
C MET A 553 11.03 -0.42 6.84
N ARG A 554 12.16 -1.14 6.81
CA ARG A 554 12.68 -1.86 7.99
C ARG A 554 12.89 -0.92 9.18
N ASP A 555 13.47 0.26 8.96
CA ASP A 555 13.71 1.26 10.00
C ASP A 555 12.40 1.78 10.61
N ARG A 556 11.39 2.05 9.79
CA ARG A 556 10.04 2.44 10.26
C ARG A 556 9.40 1.38 11.14
N LEU A 557 9.44 0.10 10.72
CA LEU A 557 8.96 -1.02 11.53
C LEU A 557 9.69 -1.10 12.89
N LEU A 558 11.02 -0.98 12.88
CA LEU A 558 11.83 -1.02 14.10
C LEU A 558 11.50 0.14 15.04
N ARG A 559 11.33 1.36 14.53
CA ARG A 559 10.97 2.52 15.36
C ARG A 559 9.57 2.43 15.94
N ALA A 560 8.59 2.02 15.13
CA ALA A 560 7.21 1.93 15.56
C ALA A 560 6.96 0.77 16.54
N ASN A 561 7.63 -0.37 16.34
CA ASN A 561 7.30 -1.63 17.03
C ASN A 561 8.40 -2.13 17.98
N GLY A 562 9.60 -1.53 17.94
CA GLY A 562 10.79 -2.04 18.63
C GLY A 562 11.37 -3.33 18.03
N ARG A 563 10.76 -3.85 16.96
CA ARG A 563 11.12 -5.09 16.27
C ARG A 563 10.66 -5.05 14.81
N ALA A 564 11.19 -5.94 13.98
CA ALA A 564 10.82 -6.07 12.57
C ALA A 564 11.00 -7.52 12.08
N ASP A 565 10.75 -8.50 12.95
CA ASP A 565 10.89 -9.93 12.68
C ASP A 565 9.75 -10.51 11.85
N ASN A 566 8.66 -9.76 11.68
CA ASN A 566 7.63 -10.02 10.67
C ASN A 566 8.04 -9.57 9.26
N HIS A 567 9.20 -8.93 9.08
CA HIS A 567 9.72 -8.49 7.80
C HIS A 567 10.92 -9.32 7.36
N VAL A 568 10.87 -9.87 6.14
CA VAL A 568 11.96 -10.67 5.55
C VAL A 568 12.34 -10.05 4.20
N MET A 569 13.63 -9.79 4.01
CA MET A 569 14.16 -9.21 2.78
C MET A 569 14.84 -10.28 1.92
N LEU A 570 14.33 -10.47 0.69
CA LEU A 570 14.85 -11.42 -0.30
C LEU A 570 15.39 -10.67 -1.51
N VAL A 571 16.71 -10.77 -1.76
CA VAL A 571 17.37 -10.02 -2.84
C VAL A 571 17.98 -10.96 -3.89
N GLU A 572 17.71 -10.70 -5.16
CA GLU A 572 18.34 -11.45 -6.26
C GLU A 572 18.79 -10.55 -7.41
N ASP A 573 19.47 -11.14 -8.37
CA ASP A 573 19.86 -10.52 -9.63
C ASP A 573 18.64 -10.30 -10.54
N ASN A 574 18.55 -9.15 -11.23
CA ASN A 574 17.39 -8.73 -12.02
C ASN A 574 17.26 -9.44 -13.40
N ARG A 575 17.64 -10.71 -13.50
CA ARG A 575 17.60 -11.48 -14.77
C ARG A 575 16.20 -11.88 -15.22
N HIS A 576 15.24 -11.90 -14.31
CA HIS A 576 13.84 -12.25 -14.57
C HIS A 576 12.94 -11.01 -14.71
N GLY A 577 13.53 -9.81 -14.72
CA GLY A 577 12.81 -8.56 -14.55
C GLY A 577 12.57 -8.25 -13.07
N LEU A 578 12.06 -7.04 -12.81
CA LEU A 578 11.98 -6.47 -11.47
C LEU A 578 11.03 -7.23 -10.53
N TYR A 579 9.94 -7.80 -11.08
CA TYR A 579 8.93 -8.49 -10.31
C TYR A 579 8.18 -9.46 -11.22
N SER A 580 8.54 -10.74 -11.15
CA SER A 580 8.06 -11.75 -12.08
C SER A 580 7.98 -13.11 -11.42
N THR A 581 6.87 -13.80 -11.61
CA THR A 581 6.68 -15.19 -11.19
C THR A 581 7.52 -16.17 -12.01
N ALA A 582 8.22 -15.72 -13.06
CA ALA A 582 9.27 -16.51 -13.70
C ALA A 582 10.52 -16.69 -12.80
N SER A 583 10.68 -15.85 -11.77
CA SER A 583 11.74 -16.01 -10.78
C SER A 583 11.42 -17.15 -9.80
N PRO A 584 12.32 -18.13 -9.63
CA PRO A 584 12.19 -19.13 -8.56
C PRO A 584 12.14 -18.51 -7.15
N VAL A 585 12.80 -17.37 -6.93
CA VAL A 585 12.80 -16.68 -5.62
C VAL A 585 11.45 -16.03 -5.36
N ALA A 586 10.82 -15.45 -6.38
CA ALA A 586 9.46 -14.90 -6.26
C ALA A 586 8.42 -16.01 -6.03
N GLN A 587 8.56 -17.18 -6.67
CA GLN A 587 7.71 -18.34 -6.40
C GLN A 587 7.94 -18.89 -4.99
N GLU A 588 9.19 -18.96 -4.52
CA GLU A 588 9.52 -19.36 -3.14
C GLU A 588 8.89 -18.38 -2.14
N ALA A 589 8.96 -17.07 -2.39
CA ALA A 589 8.31 -16.05 -1.55
C ALA A 589 6.78 -16.27 -1.44
N LEU A 590 6.10 -16.58 -2.55
CA LEU A 590 4.66 -16.86 -2.53
C LEU A 590 4.35 -18.12 -1.71
N GLY A 591 5.06 -19.22 -1.94
CA GLY A 591 4.85 -20.46 -1.19
C GLY A 591 5.14 -20.31 0.30
N GLN A 592 6.19 -19.55 0.65
CA GLN A 592 6.56 -19.27 2.04
C GLN A 592 5.56 -18.33 2.74
N MET A 593 5.01 -17.34 2.03
CA MET A 593 3.92 -16.51 2.54
C MET A 593 2.67 -17.35 2.85
N ASP A 594 2.30 -18.26 1.95
CA ASP A 594 1.16 -19.15 2.17
C ASP A 594 1.34 -20.03 3.41
N ALA A 595 2.51 -20.66 3.53
CA ALA A 595 2.85 -21.49 4.68
C ALA A 595 2.80 -20.68 5.98
N TRP A 596 3.32 -19.45 5.96
CA TRP A 596 3.29 -18.53 7.10
C TRP A 596 1.85 -18.19 7.52
N LEU A 597 1.01 -17.76 6.57
CA LEU A 597 -0.37 -17.40 6.85
C LEU A 597 -1.23 -18.61 7.25
N THR A 598 -0.98 -19.78 6.66
CA THR A 598 -1.63 -21.03 7.05
C THR A 598 -1.32 -21.40 8.50
N ALA A 599 -0.04 -21.31 8.91
CA ALA A 599 0.36 -21.55 10.29
C ALA A 599 -0.22 -20.50 11.25
N LEU A 600 -0.27 -19.24 10.84
CA LEU A 600 -0.85 -18.15 11.63
C LEU A 600 -2.36 -18.32 11.82
N ALA A 601 -3.09 -18.69 10.78
CA ALA A 601 -4.53 -18.94 10.84
C ALA A 601 -4.88 -20.15 11.73
N ALA A 602 -3.98 -21.13 11.85
CA ALA A 602 -4.13 -22.26 12.76
C ALA A 602 -3.82 -21.92 14.24
N ASP A 603 -3.22 -20.77 14.52
CA ASP A 603 -2.82 -20.36 15.88
C ASP A 603 -4.00 -19.80 16.69
N ALA A 604 -4.68 -20.71 17.40
CA ALA A 604 -5.79 -20.41 18.31
C ALA A 604 -5.37 -19.91 19.71
N SER A 605 -4.10 -19.57 19.95
CA SER A 605 -3.66 -19.01 21.24
C SER A 605 -4.28 -17.63 21.50
N ASN A 606 -4.19 -17.12 22.73
CA ASN A 606 -4.62 -15.76 23.07
C ASN A 606 -3.44 -14.77 23.11
N ASP A 607 -2.28 -15.15 22.57
CA ASP A 607 -1.11 -14.29 22.53
C ASP A 607 -1.35 -13.06 21.63
N PRO A 608 -0.62 -11.94 21.86
CA PRO A 608 -0.66 -10.80 20.95
C PRO A 608 -0.36 -11.22 19.50
N VAL A 609 -1.10 -10.67 18.53
CA VAL A 609 -0.99 -11.06 17.11
C VAL A 609 0.44 -10.92 16.59
N ILE A 610 1.15 -9.86 16.97
CA ILE A 610 2.57 -9.66 16.61
C ILE A 610 3.47 -10.83 17.05
N GLU A 611 3.20 -11.47 18.19
CA GLU A 611 3.96 -12.65 18.63
C GLU A 611 3.55 -13.89 17.84
N LYS A 612 2.26 -14.03 17.52
CA LYS A 612 1.76 -15.13 16.68
C LYS A 612 2.38 -15.09 15.28
N VAL A 613 2.44 -13.91 14.67
CA VAL A 613 3.06 -13.69 13.36
C VAL A 613 4.50 -14.19 13.39
N VAL A 614 5.29 -13.80 14.38
CA VAL A 614 6.70 -14.19 14.46
C VAL A 614 6.86 -15.69 14.68
N ARG A 615 6.02 -16.28 15.54
CA ARG A 615 6.02 -17.73 15.81
C ARG A 615 5.60 -18.55 14.60
N ALA A 616 4.65 -18.06 13.80
CA ALA A 616 4.14 -18.74 12.62
C ALA A 616 5.10 -18.71 11.42
N ARG A 617 6.17 -17.89 11.48
CA ARG A 617 7.12 -17.74 10.38
C ARG A 617 7.82 -19.08 10.09
N PRO A 618 7.88 -19.52 8.82
CA PRO A 618 8.66 -20.68 8.43
C PRO A 618 10.13 -20.54 8.86
N ALA A 619 10.71 -21.62 9.37
CA ALA A 619 12.04 -21.58 9.97
C ALA A 619 13.17 -21.28 8.96
N ASP A 620 12.97 -21.62 7.69
CA ASP A 620 13.88 -21.38 6.57
C ASP A 620 13.63 -20.06 5.83
N LEU A 621 12.52 -19.37 6.17
CA LEU A 621 12.23 -18.02 5.71
C LEU A 621 12.96 -17.01 6.60
N VAL A 622 14.17 -16.66 6.16
CA VAL A 622 15.03 -15.64 6.76
C VAL A 622 15.48 -14.68 5.67
N ASP A 623 15.95 -13.51 6.10
CA ASP A 623 16.66 -12.58 5.22
C ASP A 623 17.71 -13.33 4.40
N ALA A 624 17.71 -13.09 3.09
CA ALA A 624 18.60 -13.80 2.18
C ALA A 624 18.85 -13.01 0.91
N CYS A 625 19.97 -13.34 0.26
CA CYS A 625 20.18 -12.99 -1.13
C CYS A 625 20.65 -14.19 -1.95
N TRP A 626 20.53 -14.10 -3.28
CA TRP A 626 21.00 -15.13 -4.19
C TRP A 626 22.26 -14.66 -4.92
N SER A 627 23.32 -15.48 -4.90
CA SER A 627 24.58 -15.13 -5.54
C SER A 627 24.43 -14.83 -7.04
N ARG A 628 25.28 -13.93 -7.55
CA ARG A 628 25.34 -13.66 -8.98
C ARG A 628 26.00 -14.82 -9.74
N GLY A 629 25.59 -15.03 -10.99
CA GLY A 629 26.12 -16.09 -11.86
C GLY A 629 25.05 -17.03 -12.42
N GLU A 630 25.44 -17.97 -13.28
CA GLU A 630 24.51 -18.88 -13.99
C GLU A 630 23.71 -19.78 -13.05
N LYS A 631 24.27 -20.12 -11.88
CA LYS A 631 23.65 -20.98 -10.86
C LYS A 631 23.63 -20.23 -9.52
N PRO A 632 22.65 -19.36 -9.29
CA PRO A 632 22.52 -18.63 -8.04
C PRO A 632 22.40 -19.58 -6.85
N THR A 633 23.02 -19.21 -5.73
CA THR A 633 22.95 -19.94 -4.47
C THR A 633 22.41 -19.02 -3.39
N LYS A 634 21.45 -19.51 -2.60
CA LYS A 634 20.89 -18.78 -1.44
C LYS A 634 21.98 -18.55 -0.39
N ILE A 635 22.11 -17.31 0.04
CA ILE A 635 22.97 -16.85 1.14
C ILE A 635 22.03 -16.33 2.20
N ALA A 636 21.76 -17.16 3.21
CA ALA A 636 20.93 -16.80 4.36
C ALA A 636 21.74 -15.92 5.32
N GLU A 637 21.39 -14.64 5.38
CA GLU A 637 22.14 -13.62 6.11
C GLU A 637 21.22 -12.42 6.37
N SER A 638 21.21 -11.90 7.60
CA SER A 638 20.53 -10.64 7.91
C SER A 638 21.00 -9.54 6.96
N GLN A 639 20.06 -8.83 6.34
CA GLN A 639 20.42 -7.76 5.42
C GLN A 639 20.88 -6.53 6.21
N VAL A 640 22.14 -6.12 6.06
CA VAL A 640 22.74 -4.98 6.76
C VAL A 640 23.43 -4.07 5.75
N ARG A 641 23.22 -2.75 5.85
CA ARG A 641 23.90 -1.78 4.97
C ARG A 641 25.39 -1.68 5.33
N GLY A 642 26.24 -1.65 4.31
CA GLY A 642 27.69 -1.57 4.47
C GLY A 642 28.38 -2.82 5.04
N GLY A 643 27.68 -3.96 5.21
CA GLY A 643 28.28 -5.17 5.76
C GLY A 643 27.59 -6.46 5.31
N GLY A 644 28.36 -7.55 5.33
CA GLY A 644 27.87 -8.88 4.97
C GLY A 644 27.98 -9.20 3.48
N ARG A 645 27.82 -10.48 3.15
CA ARG A 645 28.00 -10.97 1.78
C ARG A 645 26.92 -10.47 0.84
N CYS A 646 25.69 -10.33 1.31
CA CYS A 646 24.61 -9.78 0.50
C CYS A 646 24.84 -8.33 0.10
N GLU A 647 25.39 -7.51 1.00
CA GLU A 647 25.76 -6.13 0.67
C GLU A 647 26.94 -6.06 -0.31
N GLU A 648 27.93 -6.95 -0.20
CA GLU A 648 29.03 -7.03 -1.18
C GLU A 648 28.53 -7.32 -2.60
N LEU A 649 27.48 -8.14 -2.73
CA LEU A 649 26.89 -8.53 -4.01
C LEU A 649 25.89 -7.50 -4.55
N PHE A 650 25.20 -6.80 -3.65
CA PHE A 650 24.05 -5.94 -3.95
C PHE A 650 24.10 -4.64 -3.12
N PRO A 651 25.12 -3.78 -3.29
CA PRO A 651 25.36 -2.64 -2.40
C PRO A 651 24.19 -1.64 -2.31
N SER A 652 23.98 -1.06 -1.13
CA SER A 652 22.83 -0.19 -0.87
C SER A 652 23.26 1.28 -0.80
N ALA A 653 22.98 2.03 -1.86
CA ALA A 653 23.25 3.46 -1.92
C ALA A 653 22.29 4.28 -1.03
N PRO A 654 22.72 5.42 -0.48
CA PRO A 654 21.83 6.36 0.21
C PRO A 654 20.90 7.13 -0.75
N ALA A 655 20.00 7.92 -0.18
CA ALA A 655 19.22 8.94 -0.89
C ALA A 655 19.84 10.35 -0.72
N PRO A 656 19.50 11.34 -1.56
CA PRO A 656 20.01 12.72 -1.42
C PRO A 656 19.86 13.31 -0.02
N ARG A 657 18.74 13.08 0.67
CA ARG A 657 18.53 13.57 2.05
C ARG A 657 19.37 12.83 3.08
N GLU A 658 19.62 11.54 2.89
CA GLU A 658 20.52 10.79 3.77
C GLU A 658 21.96 11.30 3.62
N VAL A 659 22.39 11.65 2.40
CA VAL A 659 23.68 12.34 2.16
C VAL A 659 23.74 13.71 2.85
N ALA A 660 22.59 14.37 3.03
CA ALA A 660 22.45 15.63 3.76
C ALA A 660 22.26 15.43 5.29
N GLY A 661 22.43 14.21 5.81
CA GLY A 661 22.35 13.88 7.24
C GLY A 661 21.00 13.35 7.73
N GLY A 662 20.00 13.23 6.84
CA GLY A 662 18.67 12.72 7.19
C GLY A 662 18.67 11.22 7.54
N PRO A 663 17.67 10.74 8.29
CA PRO A 663 17.58 9.35 8.69
C PRO A 663 17.23 8.43 7.52
N ILE A 664 17.63 7.16 7.63
CA ILE A 664 17.32 6.12 6.63
C ILE A 664 15.81 5.91 6.45
N GLY A 665 15.02 6.11 7.51
CA GLY A 665 13.56 6.03 7.47
C GLY A 665 12.92 6.95 6.43
N GLY A 666 13.55 8.09 6.11
CA GLY A 666 13.10 8.98 5.03
C GLY A 666 11.69 9.56 5.23
N ASP A 667 11.19 9.56 6.46
CA ASP A 667 9.82 9.96 6.85
C ASP A 667 9.76 11.38 7.46
N ILE A 668 10.87 12.12 7.46
CA ILE A 668 10.90 13.55 7.83
C ILE A 668 10.68 14.39 6.56
N LEU A 669 9.44 14.85 6.37
CA LEU A 669 9.04 15.69 5.24
C LEU A 669 9.63 17.10 5.36
N LYS A 670 9.54 17.66 6.57
CA LYS A 670 10.13 18.94 6.99
C LYS A 670 10.86 18.77 8.31
N CYS A 671 12.16 19.08 8.33
CA CYS A 671 12.98 19.02 9.53
C CYS A 671 12.72 20.22 10.46
N GLN A 672 12.99 20.03 11.76
CA GLN A 672 13.22 21.18 12.65
C GLN A 672 14.52 21.87 12.23
N LEU A 673 14.66 23.16 12.52
CA LEU A 673 15.84 23.93 12.16
C LEU A 673 16.65 24.30 13.40
N THR A 674 17.97 24.16 13.30
CA THR A 674 18.95 24.63 14.29
C THR A 674 19.92 25.62 13.63
N PRO A 675 20.48 26.60 14.36
CA PRO A 675 21.54 27.44 13.81
C PRO A 675 22.72 26.61 13.28
N VAL A 676 23.46 27.17 12.31
CA VAL A 676 24.70 26.54 11.82
C VAL A 676 25.70 26.41 12.97
N ASP A 677 26.14 25.18 13.24
CA ASP A 677 27.27 24.90 14.14
C ASP A 677 28.48 24.45 13.32
N LEU A 678 29.58 25.20 13.39
CA LEU A 678 30.81 24.83 12.69
C LEU A 678 31.42 23.51 13.18
N ALA A 679 31.05 23.02 14.37
CA ALA A 679 31.48 21.73 14.88
C ALA A 679 30.91 20.54 14.08
N ASP A 680 29.81 20.74 13.34
CA ASP A 680 29.19 19.71 12.50
C ASP A 680 29.95 19.46 11.18
N TYR A 681 30.95 20.31 10.88
CA TYR A 681 31.74 20.24 9.67
C TYR A 681 33.16 19.74 9.98
N ARG A 682 33.61 18.74 9.22
CA ARG A 682 34.98 18.18 9.33
C ARG A 682 36.01 18.97 8.54
N VAL A 683 35.58 20.03 7.85
CA VAL A 683 36.40 20.95 7.06
C VAL A 683 36.49 22.30 7.74
N THR A 684 37.51 23.09 7.38
CA THR A 684 37.65 24.47 7.88
C THR A 684 37.15 25.45 6.84
N PHE A 685 36.18 26.28 7.20
CA PHE A 685 35.78 27.44 6.40
C PHE A 685 36.67 28.64 6.70
N SER A 686 37.00 29.42 5.68
CA SER A 686 37.50 30.79 5.88
C SER A 686 36.42 31.69 6.49
N THR A 687 36.81 32.85 7.02
CA THR A 687 35.86 33.84 7.58
C THR A 687 34.77 34.24 6.58
N ASP A 688 35.15 34.45 5.32
CA ASP A 688 34.19 34.85 4.27
C ASP A 688 33.25 33.69 3.91
N GLU A 689 33.77 32.46 3.88
CA GLU A 689 32.96 31.26 3.65
C GLU A 689 32.00 30.96 4.81
N GLN A 690 32.44 31.19 6.06
CA GLN A 690 31.57 31.09 7.23
C GLN A 690 30.42 32.09 7.13
N ALA A 691 30.70 33.37 6.83
CA ALA A 691 29.67 34.38 6.66
C ALA A 691 28.69 34.01 5.54
N ARG A 692 29.21 33.44 4.43
CA ARG A 692 28.36 32.93 3.33
C ARG A 692 27.51 31.75 3.76
N LEU A 693 28.05 30.81 4.54
CA LEU A 693 27.31 29.67 5.08
C LEU A 693 26.15 30.12 5.97
N GLU A 694 26.42 31.04 6.89
CA GLU A 694 25.42 31.64 7.79
C GLU A 694 24.35 32.42 7.01
N GLN A 695 24.72 33.06 5.90
CA GLN A 695 23.76 33.74 5.02
C GLN A 695 22.88 32.75 4.24
N ILE A 696 23.46 31.68 3.68
CA ILE A 696 22.71 30.65 2.94
C ILE A 696 21.67 29.99 3.85
N PHE A 697 22.04 29.73 5.12
CA PHE A 697 21.19 29.09 6.12
C PHE A 697 20.80 30.06 7.23
N ALA A 698 20.39 31.29 6.87
CA ALA A 698 20.00 32.32 7.84
C ALA A 698 18.83 31.90 8.76
N THR A 699 17.98 30.99 8.29
CA THR A 699 16.87 30.40 9.07
C THR A 699 17.26 29.11 9.81
N GLY A 700 18.51 28.65 9.66
CA GLY A 700 19.02 27.40 10.21
C GLY A 700 19.13 26.26 9.18
N VAL A 701 19.82 25.20 9.61
CA VAL A 701 19.97 23.92 8.92
C VAL A 701 19.10 22.86 9.58
N CYS A 702 18.82 21.77 8.87
CA CYS A 702 18.03 20.67 9.43
C CYS A 702 18.69 20.06 10.67
N ASP A 703 17.93 19.99 11.75
CA ASP A 703 18.20 19.15 12.91
C ASP A 703 17.48 17.81 12.73
N TRP A 704 18.20 16.84 12.16
CA TRP A 704 17.70 15.48 11.93
C TRP A 704 17.61 14.63 13.21
N SER A 705 18.06 15.15 14.37
CA SER A 705 17.92 14.45 15.65
C SER A 705 16.53 14.60 16.27
N GLN A 706 15.75 15.56 15.77
CA GLN A 706 14.39 15.82 16.23
C GLN A 706 13.35 15.20 15.28
N PRO A 707 12.15 14.88 15.80
CA PRO A 707 11.00 14.63 14.94
C PRO A 707 10.76 15.81 13.99
N GLY A 708 10.26 15.51 12.80
CA GLY A 708 9.85 16.52 11.81
C GLY A 708 8.78 17.47 12.34
N VAL A 709 8.62 18.60 11.66
CA VAL A 709 7.54 19.55 11.93
C VAL A 709 6.19 18.86 11.74
N GLU A 710 5.34 18.90 12.77
CA GLU A 710 4.05 18.19 12.84
C GLU A 710 4.15 16.65 12.76
N GLN A 711 5.35 16.07 12.85
CA GLN A 711 5.49 14.62 12.91
C GLN A 711 4.91 14.09 14.22
N THR A 712 3.90 13.23 14.09
CA THR A 712 3.15 12.59 15.17
C THR A 712 2.83 11.15 14.80
N GLU A 713 2.43 10.37 15.81
CA GLU A 713 1.79 9.07 15.59
C GLU A 713 0.49 9.26 14.80
N PRO A 714 0.13 8.31 13.90
CA PRO A 714 -1.17 8.33 13.25
C PRO A 714 -2.31 8.35 14.28
N ILE A 715 -3.38 9.10 14.01
CA ILE A 715 -4.51 9.25 14.94
C ILE A 715 -5.39 7.99 15.01
N GLY A 716 -5.20 7.05 14.09
CA GLY A 716 -5.86 5.77 14.05
C GLY A 716 -5.75 5.09 12.69
N THR A 717 -6.31 3.88 12.61
CA THR A 717 -6.53 3.16 11.36
C THR A 717 -7.98 3.30 10.92
N TRP A 718 -8.30 2.93 9.67
CA TRP A 718 -9.63 3.02 9.09
C TRP A 718 -10.24 4.43 9.16
N LEU A 719 -9.41 5.44 8.91
CA LEU A 719 -9.83 6.84 8.89
C LEU A 719 -10.75 7.11 7.69
N ARG A 720 -11.68 8.05 7.89
CA ARG A 720 -12.67 8.49 6.91
C ARG A 720 -12.48 9.96 6.58
N PHE A 721 -12.77 10.29 5.33
CA PHE A 721 -12.68 11.64 4.79
C PHE A 721 -14.07 11.99 4.26
N ASP A 722 -14.94 12.51 5.11
CA ASP A 722 -16.27 12.94 4.67
C ASP A 722 -16.18 14.27 3.89
N PRO A 723 -17.13 14.58 3.00
CA PRO A 723 -17.22 15.90 2.37
C PRO A 723 -17.28 16.99 3.46
N THR A 724 -16.37 17.97 3.39
CA THR A 724 -16.39 19.15 4.27
C THR A 724 -17.43 20.19 3.84
#